data_AF-A0A7I8E8I4-F1
#
_entry.id   AF-A0A7I8E8I4-F1
#
_cell.length_a   1.000
_cell.length_b   1.000
_cell.length_c   1.000
_cell.angle_alpha   90.00
_cell.angle_beta   90.00
_cell.angle_gamma   90.00
#
_symmetry.space_group_name_H-M   'P 1'
#
loop_
_entity.id
_entity.type
_entity.pdbx_description
1 polymer ?
#
loop_
_entity_poly.entity_id
_entity_poly.type
_entity_poly.pdbx_seq_one_letter_code
_entity_poly.pdbx_strand_id
1 'polypeptide(L)'
;MCTRDKRAKAAYCRSKKFLLTGAAILSVASTAVNAANTVDSRFTNTIVNGDGNSVTGNRDTHFSGATSANDQVIVGNHNTLNNTMSSEIIGNYNTVTNSDIAVKGESNKVSNAYGQLVGDSNTIDAANGTTTVIGSSNNVTGQSNTAIGNGNTMTGRGSVAIGDTTSTTSSNSITLGTGSQNNRDNTVSVGAAGAERQITNVAGGSARTDASNLGQVQDGDAATLAAAKGYTDTQVSAEAQKRADEDNRVLGTATNHTNQAVANEAQTRGQEDARVLGEAIDHANQQVAAEAQARHAGDAATLASANNHTDSAIKTEAKAREDADAAEAKARADGDAQTLASANQHSQQLVDAEAKARADGDAATLADAKAHTDQTVAAEAQARADGDAQTLASANQHSQQLVDAEAKARADGDAATLADAKAHTDQTVAAEAQARADGDAQTLASANQHSQQLVDAEAKARADGDAATLADAKAHTDQRVATEAQARADGDAQTLASANQHSQQLVDAEAKARADGDAATLADAKAHTDQRVATEAQARADGDAATLASANQHSQQLVDAEAKARADGDAATLADAKAHTDQAVATEAQARADGDAQTLASANQHSQQLVDAEAKARADGDAATLADAKAHTDQAVATEAQARADGDAATLASANQHSQQLVDAEAKARADGDAATLADAKVHTEDYSVARGVEAGDGSVAVGKGSSATAAGSVALGAGSVADRPNTVSVGAAGGERQITNVRAGTVGTDAVNLSQMQAADLQTLNSANHYTDSREVAIRQDMYAGDVNTLNSANHYTDQRIDALDNSFNDALAGAYNYVRKETAQMRQEYRAIGALAMATAAIGIGPKDLGRSQVGFGMGTVQSASAMAIGLNHYVNDSTVVTFRGAIGTSKAVSGASFGVVKGW
;
A
#
# COMPACT_ATOMS: atom_id res chain seq x y z
N MET A 1 72.22 -9.96 10.41
CA MET A 1 73.36 -10.55 11.18
C MET A 1 74.53 -10.75 10.22
N CYS A 2 75.77 -10.80 10.74
CA CYS A 2 77.05 -10.94 10.02
C CYS A 2 77.45 -9.81 9.04
N THR A 3 78.67 -9.27 9.03
CA THR A 3 79.66 -9.03 10.11
C THR A 3 80.63 -7.93 9.63
N ARG A 4 81.17 -7.10 10.52
CA ARG A 4 82.26 -6.14 10.20
C ARG A 4 83.59 -6.88 10.01
N ASP A 5 84.43 -6.51 9.03
CA ASP A 5 85.63 -5.69 9.30
C ASP A 5 86.43 -5.17 8.05
N LYS A 6 87.02 -3.97 8.22
CA LYS A 6 88.22 -3.31 7.59
C LYS A 6 88.67 -3.48 6.10
N ARG A 7 88.47 -2.37 5.36
CA ARG A 7 89.47 -1.44 4.71
C ARG A 7 90.54 -1.90 3.67
N ALA A 8 90.47 -1.26 2.49
CA ALA A 8 91.60 -0.65 1.72
C ALA A 8 91.04 0.62 1.00
N LYS A 9 91.58 1.86 1.12
CA LYS A 9 92.75 2.52 0.44
C LYS A 9 92.71 2.43 -1.10
N ALA A 10 92.87 3.49 -1.91
CA ALA A 10 93.37 4.89 -1.73
C ALA A 10 92.51 5.88 -2.61
N ALA A 11 92.70 7.22 -2.73
CA ALA A 11 93.76 8.19 -2.35
C ALA A 11 93.10 9.56 -1.98
N TYR A 12 93.53 10.35 -0.98
CA TYR A 12 94.68 11.30 -0.92
C TYR A 12 94.56 12.43 -1.97
N CYS A 13 94.55 13.74 -1.65
CA CYS A 13 94.92 14.54 -0.46
C CYS A 13 94.09 15.88 -0.43
N ARG A 14 94.27 16.96 0.35
CA ARG A 14 95.26 17.40 1.38
C ARG A 14 94.68 18.48 2.32
N SER A 15 94.61 18.24 3.64
CA SER A 15 94.93 19.25 4.69
C SER A 15 95.02 18.60 6.09
N LYS A 16 95.79 19.17 7.01
CA LYS A 16 96.16 18.56 8.30
C LYS A 16 95.35 19.11 9.48
N LYS A 17 95.00 18.23 10.43
CA LYS A 17 94.65 18.63 11.82
C LYS A 17 95.92 18.95 12.61
N PHE A 18 95.80 19.85 13.59
CA PHE A 18 96.62 19.83 14.80
C PHE A 18 95.71 19.94 16.05
N LEU A 19 96.11 19.27 17.12
CA LEU A 19 95.50 19.26 18.46
C LEU A 19 96.49 19.91 19.41
N LEU A 20 96.08 20.87 20.23
CA LEU A 20 96.73 21.32 21.48
C LEU A 20 95.67 22.15 22.25
N THR A 21 95.10 21.72 23.37
CA THR A 21 95.64 21.73 24.77
C THR A 21 96.07 23.10 25.30
N GLY A 22 95.25 23.65 26.21
CA GLY A 22 95.70 24.15 27.53
C GLY A 22 96.65 25.35 27.61
N ALA A 23 96.06 26.54 27.77
CA ALA A 23 96.50 27.68 28.60
C ALA A 23 98.00 27.96 28.84
N ALA A 24 98.48 29.11 28.34
CA ALA A 24 99.25 30.07 29.14
C ALA A 24 99.37 31.47 28.48
N ILE A 25 98.88 32.49 29.18
CA ILE A 25 99.47 33.84 29.36
C ILE A 25 99.91 34.63 28.10
N LEU A 26 99.01 35.52 27.70
CA LEU A 26 99.23 36.93 27.32
C LEU A 26 100.69 37.38 27.03
N SER A 27 101.05 37.45 25.75
CA SER A 27 102.08 38.37 25.26
C SER A 27 101.60 39.03 23.97
N VAL A 28 101.58 40.37 23.94
CA VAL A 28 101.04 41.14 22.82
C VAL A 28 102.06 41.18 21.69
N ALA A 29 101.91 40.28 20.73
CA ALA A 29 102.58 40.35 19.44
C ALA A 29 101.54 40.64 18.36
N SER A 30 101.33 41.92 18.08
CA SER A 30 100.49 42.41 16.99
C SER A 30 101.13 42.12 15.63
N THR A 31 101.09 40.87 15.19
CA THR A 31 101.11 40.58 13.75
C THR A 31 99.81 41.12 13.18
N ALA A 32 99.90 42.24 12.46
CA ALA A 32 98.76 42.77 11.71
C ALA A 32 98.34 41.75 10.64
N VAL A 33 97.36 40.91 10.99
CA VAL A 33 96.37 40.51 10.00
C VAL A 33 95.64 41.81 9.67
N ASN A 34 96.10 42.50 8.62
CA ASN A 34 95.21 43.39 7.89
C ASN A 34 94.03 42.50 7.51
N ALA A 35 92.87 42.75 8.11
CA ALA A 35 91.64 42.11 7.67
C ALA A 35 91.55 42.38 6.17
N ALA A 36 91.50 41.33 5.35
CA ALA A 36 91.54 41.40 3.90
C ALA A 36 90.17 41.85 3.34
N ASN A 37 89.56 42.81 4.03
CA ASN A 37 88.29 43.37 3.70
C ASN A 37 88.48 44.37 2.55
N THR A 38 87.83 44.12 1.43
CA THR A 38 87.84 45.01 0.27
C THR A 38 86.59 45.88 0.33
N VAL A 39 86.70 47.12 0.81
CA VAL A 39 85.59 48.09 0.80
C VAL A 39 85.95 49.19 -0.21
N ASP A 40 85.15 49.33 -1.27
CA ASP A 40 85.32 50.42 -2.24
C ASP A 40 85.11 51.77 -1.53
N SER A 41 85.93 52.77 -1.85
CA SER A 41 85.87 54.10 -1.22
C SER A 41 84.53 54.81 -1.38
N ARG A 42 83.68 54.33 -2.29
CA ARG A 42 82.27 54.69 -2.44
C ARG A 42 81.34 53.97 -1.45
N PHE A 43 81.83 53.40 -0.34
CA PHE A 43 81.02 52.93 0.79
C PHE A 43 81.60 53.48 2.09
N THR A 44 81.13 54.68 2.47
CA THR A 44 81.73 55.51 3.53
C THR A 44 81.04 55.37 4.89
N ASN A 45 79.97 54.59 4.96
CA ASN A 45 79.14 54.36 6.15
C ASN A 45 78.90 52.84 6.27
N THR A 46 79.99 52.08 6.37
CA THR A 46 79.98 50.61 6.32
C THR A 46 80.87 50.07 7.45
N ILE A 47 80.25 49.41 8.41
CA ILE A 47 80.91 48.73 9.53
C ILE A 47 81.21 47.29 9.09
N VAL A 48 82.49 46.92 9.04
CA VAL A 48 82.92 45.55 8.73
C VAL A 48 83.73 44.97 9.87
N ASN A 49 83.27 43.85 10.42
CA ASN A 49 83.94 43.10 11.49
C ASN A 49 84.12 41.64 11.07
N GLY A 50 85.37 41.17 11.03
CA GLY A 50 85.77 39.87 10.47
C GLY A 50 86.71 40.01 9.28
N ASP A 51 87.03 38.90 8.61
CA ASP A 51 88.06 38.83 7.57
C ASP A 51 87.52 38.43 6.18
N GLY A 52 88.21 38.87 5.12
CA GLY A 52 87.95 38.50 3.74
C GLY A 52 86.61 38.96 3.16
N ASN A 53 85.94 39.94 3.77
CA ASN A 53 84.67 40.49 3.27
C ASN A 53 84.90 41.44 2.10
N SER A 54 84.00 41.49 1.12
CA SER A 54 84.10 42.35 -0.05
C SER A 54 82.83 43.18 -0.21
N VAL A 55 82.95 44.50 -0.25
CA VAL A 55 81.87 45.47 -0.50
C VAL A 55 82.25 46.31 -1.71
N THR A 56 81.64 46.03 -2.84
CA THR A 56 82.00 46.60 -4.15
C THR A 56 80.76 47.00 -4.96
N GLY A 57 80.96 47.41 -6.21
CA GLY A 57 79.88 47.85 -7.10
C GLY A 57 79.81 49.36 -7.23
N ASN A 58 78.65 49.90 -7.57
CA ASN A 58 78.43 51.33 -7.79
C ASN A 58 77.28 51.87 -6.94
N ARG A 59 77.62 52.75 -5.99
CA ARG A 59 76.69 53.50 -5.13
C ARG A 59 75.57 54.18 -5.93
N ASP A 60 75.91 54.78 -7.07
CA ASP A 60 74.99 55.68 -7.79
C ASP A 60 73.99 54.96 -8.71
N THR A 61 74.20 53.66 -8.98
CA THR A 61 73.22 52.81 -9.70
C THR A 61 72.32 52.02 -8.75
N HIS A 62 72.13 52.50 -7.52
CA HIS A 62 71.24 51.84 -6.59
C HIS A 62 69.78 51.87 -7.06
N PHE A 63 69.08 50.75 -6.92
CA PHE A 63 67.79 50.48 -7.55
C PHE A 63 66.63 51.39 -7.09
N SER A 64 66.80 52.11 -5.96
CA SER A 64 65.75 52.93 -5.34
C SER A 64 65.85 54.45 -5.54
N GLY A 65 66.95 54.97 -6.13
CA GLY A 65 67.17 56.41 -6.24
C GLY A 65 67.30 57.17 -4.90
N ALA A 66 67.44 56.45 -3.77
CA ALA A 66 67.58 57.03 -2.46
C ALA A 66 68.97 57.64 -2.25
N THR A 67 69.03 58.95 -2.00
CA THR A 67 70.27 59.71 -1.71
C THR A 67 70.68 59.72 -0.23
N SER A 68 70.03 58.90 0.62
CA SER A 68 70.32 58.81 2.05
C SER A 68 71.30 57.69 2.35
N ALA A 69 72.42 58.02 3.01
CA ALA A 69 73.44 57.06 3.42
C ALA A 69 73.04 56.38 4.73
N ASN A 70 72.35 55.24 4.62
CA ASN A 70 72.16 54.34 5.76
C ASN A 70 73.45 53.56 6.05
N ASP A 71 73.64 53.16 7.30
CA ASP A 71 74.77 52.31 7.68
C ASP A 71 74.59 50.88 7.16
N GLN A 72 75.67 50.32 6.61
CA GLN A 72 75.78 48.88 6.38
C GLN A 72 76.54 48.24 7.54
N VAL A 73 76.05 47.08 8.00
CA VAL A 73 76.68 46.32 9.08
C VAL A 73 77.02 44.93 8.55
N ILE A 74 78.29 44.53 8.63
CA ILE A 74 78.78 43.24 8.16
C ILE A 74 79.60 42.61 9.29
N VAL A 75 79.12 41.51 9.84
CA VAL A 75 79.73 40.80 10.97
C VAL A 75 79.91 39.33 10.61
N GLY A 76 81.17 38.91 10.42
CA GLY A 76 81.55 37.56 10.04
C GLY A 76 82.56 37.57 8.89
N ASN A 77 82.79 36.42 8.25
CA ASN A 77 83.90 36.23 7.33
C ASN A 77 83.44 35.91 5.90
N HIS A 78 84.23 36.34 4.91
CA HIS A 78 84.04 36.02 3.48
C HIS A 78 82.68 36.39 2.88
N ASN A 79 81.99 37.40 3.42
CA ASN A 79 80.76 37.91 2.82
C ASN A 79 81.08 38.79 1.60
N THR A 80 80.32 38.64 0.51
CA THR A 80 80.48 39.38 -0.75
C THR A 80 79.22 40.19 -1.04
N LEU A 81 79.32 41.51 -0.91
CA LEU A 81 78.28 42.48 -1.19
C LEU A 81 78.64 43.29 -2.46
N ASN A 82 77.68 43.45 -3.37
CA ASN A 82 77.85 44.18 -4.62
C ASN A 82 76.60 45.01 -4.95
N ASN A 83 76.73 46.33 -5.15
CA ASN A 83 75.59 47.25 -5.39
C ASN A 83 74.50 47.22 -4.29
N THR A 84 74.90 47.18 -3.02
CA THR A 84 74.03 47.17 -1.82
C THR A 84 74.21 48.47 -1.04
N MET A 85 73.21 49.01 -0.33
CA MET A 85 73.39 50.24 0.49
C MET A 85 72.83 50.17 1.92
N SER A 86 71.78 49.40 2.18
CA SER A 86 71.12 49.26 3.49
C SER A 86 71.01 47.78 3.86
N SER A 87 72.14 47.14 4.16
CA SER A 87 72.21 45.69 4.45
C SER A 87 72.88 45.42 5.79
N GLU A 88 72.28 44.54 6.58
CA GLU A 88 72.82 44.00 7.84
C GLU A 88 73.13 42.51 7.61
N ILE A 89 74.41 42.16 7.48
CA ILE A 89 74.86 40.80 7.20
C ILE A 89 75.56 40.24 8.44
N ILE A 90 74.97 39.24 9.09
CA ILE A 90 75.54 38.53 10.24
C ILE A 90 75.74 37.07 9.88
N GLY A 91 76.99 36.63 9.79
CA GLY A 91 77.38 35.26 9.45
C GLY A 91 78.47 35.21 8.37
N ASN A 92 78.67 34.04 7.77
CA ASN A 92 79.81 33.79 6.87
C ASN A 92 79.38 33.48 5.43
N TYR A 93 80.27 33.72 4.46
CA TYR A 93 80.12 33.29 3.06
C TYR A 93 78.84 33.77 2.35
N ASN A 94 78.14 34.78 2.86
CA ASN A 94 76.92 35.29 2.23
C ASN A 94 77.28 36.13 1.00
N THR A 95 76.57 35.91 -0.11
CA THR A 95 76.68 36.71 -1.34
C THR A 95 75.40 37.51 -1.51
N VAL A 96 75.50 38.84 -1.53
CA VAL A 96 74.36 39.76 -1.67
C VAL A 96 74.63 40.73 -2.82
N THR A 97 73.73 40.79 -3.80
CA THR A 97 73.92 41.61 -5.02
C THR A 97 72.66 42.39 -5.36
N ASN A 98 72.77 43.68 -5.69
CA ASN A 98 71.64 44.55 -6.04
C ASN A 98 70.46 44.46 -5.02
N SER A 99 70.75 44.41 -3.72
CA SER A 99 69.75 44.07 -2.68
C SER A 99 69.98 44.87 -1.41
N ASP A 100 68.89 45.20 -0.71
CA ASP A 100 68.90 45.79 0.64
C ASP A 100 68.08 44.87 1.55
N ILE A 101 68.78 44.02 2.29
CA ILE A 101 68.23 42.90 3.06
C ILE A 101 69.06 42.72 4.33
N ALA A 102 68.45 42.33 5.45
CA ALA A 102 69.22 41.74 6.53
C ALA A 102 69.31 40.22 6.35
N VAL A 103 70.51 39.69 6.52
CA VAL A 103 70.84 38.26 6.35
C VAL A 103 71.51 37.78 7.63
N LYS A 104 70.93 36.78 8.30
CA LYS A 104 71.45 36.18 9.53
C LYS A 104 71.64 34.68 9.29
N GLY A 105 72.87 34.25 8.95
CA GLY A 105 73.18 32.87 8.59
C GLY A 105 74.41 32.72 7.69
N GLU A 106 74.65 31.51 7.18
CA GLU A 106 75.84 31.14 6.39
C GLU A 106 75.53 30.72 4.94
N SER A 107 76.43 31.06 4.01
CA SER A 107 76.43 30.60 2.61
C SER A 107 75.18 30.99 1.79
N ASN A 108 74.44 32.02 2.19
CA ASN A 108 73.27 32.48 1.45
C ASN A 108 73.66 33.22 0.17
N LYS A 109 72.80 33.16 -0.84
CA LYS A 109 72.92 33.88 -2.11
C LYS A 109 71.66 34.70 -2.33
N VAL A 110 71.79 36.02 -2.34
CA VAL A 110 70.68 36.95 -2.52
C VAL A 110 70.97 37.89 -3.69
N SER A 111 70.06 37.93 -4.65
CA SER A 111 70.05 38.93 -5.72
C SER A 111 68.69 39.62 -5.84
N ASN A 112 68.72 40.90 -6.23
CA ASN A 112 67.53 41.68 -6.58
C ASN A 112 66.40 41.54 -5.54
N ALA A 113 66.70 41.72 -4.25
CA ALA A 113 65.74 41.45 -3.17
C ALA A 113 65.73 42.52 -2.07
N TYR A 114 64.59 42.60 -1.39
CA TYR A 114 64.40 43.38 -0.17
C TYR A 114 63.89 42.48 0.95
N GLY A 115 64.06 42.91 2.20
CA GLY A 115 63.39 42.30 3.35
C GLY A 115 64.36 41.52 4.25
N GLN A 116 64.11 40.23 4.44
CA GLN A 116 64.73 39.44 5.51
C GLN A 116 65.08 38.01 5.14
N LEU A 117 66.21 37.55 5.66
CA LEU A 117 66.70 36.19 5.54
C LEU A 117 67.33 35.72 6.85
N VAL A 118 66.84 34.62 7.42
CA VAL A 118 67.42 33.95 8.60
C VAL A 118 67.64 32.46 8.31
N GLY A 119 68.86 31.97 8.49
CA GLY A 119 69.27 30.59 8.21
C GLY A 119 70.18 30.46 6.99
N ASP A 120 70.45 29.22 6.56
CA ASP A 120 71.68 28.90 5.81
C ASP A 120 71.44 28.37 4.39
N SER A 121 72.38 28.64 3.48
CA SER A 121 72.42 28.11 2.11
C SER A 121 71.20 28.45 1.23
N ASN A 122 70.43 29.48 1.59
CA ASN A 122 69.27 29.92 0.81
C ASN A 122 69.71 30.62 -0.48
N THR A 123 68.94 30.46 -1.55
CA THR A 123 69.09 31.16 -2.82
C THR A 123 67.85 32.01 -3.07
N ILE A 124 68.01 33.32 -3.17
CA ILE A 124 66.94 34.30 -3.40
C ILE A 124 67.30 35.11 -4.64
N ASP A 125 66.40 35.17 -5.61
CA ASP A 125 66.45 36.11 -6.74
C ASP A 125 65.08 36.78 -6.90
N ALA A 126 64.74 37.70 -6.00
CA ALA A 126 63.34 38.11 -5.77
C ALA A 126 62.80 39.15 -6.78
N ALA A 127 63.51 39.40 -7.89
CA ALA A 127 63.15 40.36 -8.94
C ALA A 127 62.62 41.71 -8.42
N ASN A 128 63.29 42.26 -7.42
CA ASN A 128 63.03 43.51 -6.68
C ASN A 128 61.79 43.48 -5.76
N GLY A 129 61.38 42.29 -5.31
CA GLY A 129 60.31 42.10 -4.31
C GLY A 129 60.82 42.05 -2.86
N THR A 130 59.92 42.31 -1.91
CA THR A 130 60.19 42.20 -0.46
C THR A 130 59.90 40.79 0.04
N THR A 131 60.93 39.97 0.22
CA THR A 131 60.83 38.58 0.67
C THR A 131 61.13 38.42 2.16
N THR A 132 60.54 37.38 2.76
CA THR A 132 60.93 36.89 4.09
C THR A 132 61.24 35.41 3.97
N VAL A 133 62.48 35.01 4.27
CA VAL A 133 62.94 33.62 4.14
C VAL A 133 63.56 33.17 5.46
N ILE A 134 63.02 32.10 6.04
CA ILE A 134 63.43 31.60 7.35
C ILE A 134 63.64 30.09 7.28
N GLY A 135 64.84 29.63 7.61
CA GLY A 135 65.30 28.24 7.50
C GLY A 135 66.39 28.07 6.43
N SER A 136 66.50 26.88 5.84
CA SER A 136 67.68 26.48 5.06
C SER A 136 67.39 26.05 3.63
N SER A 137 68.35 26.24 2.73
CA SER A 137 68.30 25.73 1.34
C SER A 137 67.06 26.12 0.52
N ASN A 138 66.32 27.17 0.92
CA ASN A 138 65.15 27.64 0.18
C ASN A 138 65.58 28.31 -1.13
N ASN A 139 64.80 28.14 -2.19
CA ASN A 139 65.03 28.70 -3.52
C ASN A 139 63.85 29.61 -3.91
N VAL A 140 64.02 30.92 -3.74
CA VAL A 140 62.94 31.93 -3.89
C VAL A 140 63.26 32.85 -5.06
N THR A 141 62.68 32.59 -6.23
CA THR A 141 62.86 33.40 -7.45
C THR A 141 61.63 34.26 -7.77
N GLY A 142 60.54 34.09 -7.03
CA GLY A 142 59.31 34.87 -7.18
C GLY A 142 59.29 36.13 -6.31
N GLN A 143 58.65 37.20 -6.82
CA GLN A 143 58.55 38.48 -6.13
C GLN A 143 57.70 38.41 -4.85
N SER A 144 58.16 39.04 -3.77
CA SER A 144 57.41 39.29 -2.54
C SER A 144 56.87 38.05 -1.80
N ASN A 145 57.67 36.97 -1.76
CA ASN A 145 57.31 35.70 -1.15
C ASN A 145 57.72 35.57 0.33
N THR A 146 56.98 34.73 1.06
CA THR A 146 57.33 34.25 2.40
C THR A 146 57.67 32.76 2.33
N ALA A 147 58.89 32.37 2.70
CA ALA A 147 59.31 30.97 2.82
C ALA A 147 59.70 30.64 4.26
N ILE A 148 59.11 29.59 4.84
CA ILE A 148 59.42 29.12 6.20
C ILE A 148 59.70 27.61 6.15
N GLY A 149 60.90 27.21 6.58
CA GLY A 149 61.37 25.84 6.65
C GLY A 149 62.54 25.56 5.71
N ASN A 150 62.62 24.34 5.16
CA ASN A 150 63.79 23.87 4.43
C ASN A 150 63.49 23.51 2.97
N GLY A 151 64.42 23.77 2.06
CA GLY A 151 64.35 23.28 0.67
C GLY A 151 63.14 23.75 -0.16
N ASN A 152 62.42 24.79 0.27
CA ASN A 152 61.20 25.24 -0.40
C ASN A 152 61.55 25.95 -1.71
N THR A 153 60.88 25.60 -2.80
CA THR A 153 61.02 26.27 -4.11
C THR A 153 59.82 27.17 -4.36
N MET A 154 60.05 28.47 -4.57
CA MET A 154 58.99 29.47 -4.74
C MET A 154 59.25 30.36 -5.96
N THR A 155 58.50 30.14 -7.04
CA THR A 155 58.61 30.92 -8.29
C THR A 155 57.42 31.84 -8.54
N GLY A 156 56.25 31.55 -7.95
CA GLY A 156 55.07 32.42 -8.02
C GLY A 156 55.26 33.73 -7.24
N ARG A 157 54.42 34.74 -7.46
CA ARG A 157 54.52 36.06 -6.81
C ARG A 157 53.55 36.22 -5.65
N GLY A 158 54.01 36.78 -4.53
CA GLY A 158 53.16 37.13 -3.38
C GLY A 158 52.61 35.92 -2.63
N SER A 159 53.34 34.81 -2.64
CA SER A 159 52.92 33.53 -2.09
C SER A 159 53.60 33.22 -0.75
N VAL A 160 53.02 32.29 0.00
CA VAL A 160 53.49 31.81 1.30
C VAL A 160 53.76 30.31 1.22
N ALA A 161 54.95 29.86 1.62
CA ALA A 161 55.28 28.45 1.75
C ALA A 161 55.74 28.16 3.19
N ILE A 162 55.15 27.14 3.81
CA ILE A 162 55.45 26.71 5.18
C ILE A 162 55.63 25.20 5.19
N GLY A 163 56.86 24.73 5.35
CA GLY A 163 57.18 23.30 5.38
C GLY A 163 58.60 22.98 4.91
N ASP A 164 58.82 21.71 4.61
CA ASP A 164 60.08 21.21 4.04
C ASP A 164 59.84 20.71 2.61
N THR A 165 60.73 21.02 1.67
CA THR A 165 60.66 20.63 0.25
C THR A 165 59.35 20.97 -0.48
N THR A 166 58.68 22.08 -0.12
CA THR A 166 57.47 22.51 -0.86
C THR A 166 57.81 23.08 -2.23
N SER A 167 56.85 23.03 -3.17
CA SER A 167 56.95 23.64 -4.49
C SER A 167 55.77 24.58 -4.75
N THR A 168 56.04 25.88 -4.83
CA THR A 168 55.03 26.94 -4.98
C THR A 168 55.30 27.73 -6.27
N THR A 169 54.72 27.27 -7.38
CA THR A 169 54.81 27.95 -8.68
C THR A 169 53.65 28.93 -8.91
N SER A 170 52.56 28.75 -8.16
CA SER A 170 51.39 29.62 -8.09
C SER A 170 51.66 30.97 -7.42
N SER A 171 51.07 32.04 -7.97
CA SER A 171 51.02 33.38 -7.39
C SER A 171 49.86 33.55 -6.40
N ASN A 172 49.98 34.51 -5.47
CA ASN A 172 48.99 34.85 -4.45
C ASN A 172 48.43 33.64 -3.68
N SER A 173 49.29 32.67 -3.38
CA SER A 173 48.88 31.33 -2.93
C SER A 173 49.63 30.86 -1.69
N ILE A 174 49.10 29.85 -1.02
CA ILE A 174 49.67 29.27 0.20
C ILE A 174 49.99 27.79 -0.05
N THR A 175 51.15 27.33 0.42
CA THR A 175 51.57 25.92 0.36
C THR A 175 52.01 25.48 1.75
N LEU A 176 51.34 24.46 2.30
CA LEU A 176 51.49 24.04 3.69
C LEU A 176 51.84 22.56 3.81
N GLY A 177 52.88 22.25 4.60
CA GLY A 177 53.32 20.90 4.95
C GLY A 177 54.37 20.32 4.00
N THR A 178 55.14 19.34 4.48
CA THR A 178 56.29 18.77 3.77
C THR A 178 55.93 18.19 2.40
N GLY A 179 56.69 18.52 1.36
CA GLY A 179 56.49 18.02 -0.01
C GLY A 179 55.19 18.49 -0.69
N SER A 180 54.46 19.43 -0.09
CA SER A 180 53.25 20.00 -0.70
C SER A 180 53.57 20.79 -1.96
N GLN A 181 52.65 20.74 -2.92
CA GLN A 181 52.79 21.40 -4.22
C GLN A 181 51.62 22.33 -4.46
N ASN A 182 51.90 23.53 -4.95
CA ASN A 182 50.89 24.47 -5.41
C ASN A 182 51.27 25.06 -6.78
N ASN A 183 50.40 24.81 -7.75
CA ASN A 183 50.51 25.21 -9.15
C ASN A 183 49.26 25.95 -9.65
N ARG A 184 48.37 26.40 -8.75
CA ARG A 184 47.16 27.15 -9.06
C ARG A 184 47.11 28.46 -8.28
N ASP A 185 47.05 29.58 -9.00
CA ASP A 185 46.95 30.91 -8.40
C ASP A 185 45.70 31.05 -7.52
N ASN A 186 45.81 31.87 -6.46
CA ASN A 186 44.75 32.12 -5.47
C ASN A 186 44.25 30.86 -4.74
N THR A 187 45.14 29.91 -4.42
CA THR A 187 44.77 28.70 -3.69
C THR A 187 45.59 28.48 -2.42
N VAL A 188 45.05 27.67 -1.51
CA VAL A 188 45.78 27.00 -0.43
C VAL A 188 46.01 25.56 -0.88
N SER A 189 47.22 25.04 -0.74
CA SER A 189 47.50 23.62 -0.92
C SER A 189 48.04 23.02 0.37
N VAL A 190 47.37 21.98 0.88
CA VAL A 190 47.79 21.24 2.09
C VAL A 190 48.52 19.93 1.77
N GLY A 191 48.78 19.66 0.50
CA GLY A 191 49.35 18.40 0.02
C GLY A 191 49.85 18.48 -1.42
N ALA A 192 49.89 17.33 -2.09
CA ALA A 192 50.10 17.23 -3.53
C ALA A 192 49.12 16.19 -4.11
N ALA A 193 48.99 16.12 -5.43
CA ALA A 193 48.16 15.10 -6.08
C ALA A 193 48.69 13.68 -5.76
N GLY A 194 47.82 12.80 -5.28
CA GLY A 194 48.16 11.47 -4.75
C GLY A 194 48.78 11.47 -3.34
N ALA A 195 49.02 12.66 -2.76
CA ALA A 195 49.56 12.88 -1.42
C ALA A 195 48.73 13.94 -0.68
N GLU A 196 47.40 13.86 -0.82
CA GLU A 196 46.44 14.77 -0.21
C GLU A 196 46.43 14.61 1.33
N ARG A 197 46.10 15.68 2.06
CA ARG A 197 46.01 15.67 3.53
C ARG A 197 44.61 16.00 4.03
N GLN A 198 44.22 15.40 5.15
CA GLN A 198 42.98 15.76 5.84
C GLN A 198 43.19 17.07 6.59
N ILE A 199 42.14 17.88 6.65
CA ILE A 199 42.07 19.06 7.51
C ILE A 199 41.07 18.68 8.61
N THR A 200 41.59 18.41 9.80
CA THR A 200 40.82 17.85 10.92
C THR A 200 40.49 18.93 11.94
N ASN A 201 39.54 18.66 12.86
CA ASN A 201 39.10 19.58 13.91
C ASN A 201 38.49 20.91 13.38
N VAL A 202 37.88 20.85 12.20
CA VAL A 202 37.08 21.93 11.61
C VAL A 202 35.74 22.01 12.34
N ALA A 203 35.50 23.11 13.04
CA ALA A 203 34.21 23.43 13.63
C ALA A 203 33.15 23.63 12.54
N GLY A 204 31.87 23.47 12.88
CA GLY A 204 30.80 23.65 11.91
C GLY A 204 30.77 25.07 11.33
N GLY A 205 30.69 25.18 10.00
CA GLY A 205 30.58 26.45 9.31
C GLY A 205 29.32 27.23 9.73
N SER A 206 29.46 28.54 9.87
CA SER A 206 28.41 29.47 10.35
C SER A 206 28.19 30.67 9.42
N ALA A 207 29.14 30.96 8.53
CA ALA A 207 28.98 31.83 7.37
C ALA A 207 28.99 31.01 6.06
N ARG A 208 28.46 31.58 4.97
CA ARG A 208 28.31 30.90 3.67
C ARG A 208 29.62 30.50 2.97
N THR A 209 30.75 31.06 3.42
CA THR A 209 32.10 30.80 2.90
C THR A 209 32.98 30.02 3.89
N ASP A 210 32.44 29.62 5.04
CA ASP A 210 33.12 28.70 5.96
C ASP A 210 33.18 27.29 5.35
N ALA A 211 34.24 26.53 5.64
CA ALA A 211 34.34 25.15 5.20
C ALA A 211 33.37 24.24 5.98
N SER A 212 32.60 23.41 5.28
CA SER A 212 31.76 22.38 5.89
C SER A 212 32.61 21.21 6.39
N ASN A 213 32.29 20.71 7.59
CA ASN A 213 32.84 19.45 8.10
C ASN A 213 31.93 18.26 7.78
N LEU A 214 32.45 17.04 7.96
CA LEU A 214 31.77 15.81 7.56
C LEU A 214 30.45 15.59 8.32
N GLY A 215 30.39 15.96 9.59
CA GLY A 215 29.17 15.88 10.40
C GLY A 215 28.06 16.77 9.84
N GLN A 216 28.37 18.03 9.49
CA GLN A 216 27.40 18.94 8.88
C GLN A 216 26.83 18.42 7.55
N VAL A 217 27.65 17.76 6.73
CA VAL A 217 27.18 17.17 5.46
C VAL A 217 26.27 15.98 5.75
N GLN A 218 26.69 15.04 6.63
CA GLN A 218 25.89 13.88 7.02
C GLN A 218 24.55 14.26 7.68
N ASP A 219 24.54 15.27 8.55
CA ASP A 219 23.33 15.81 9.18
C ASP A 219 22.41 16.49 8.14
N GLY A 220 22.99 17.20 7.16
CA GLY A 220 22.29 17.83 6.05
C GLY A 220 21.63 16.82 5.10
N ASP A 221 22.34 15.74 4.76
CA ASP A 221 21.81 14.60 4.00
C ASP A 221 20.64 13.95 4.72
N ALA A 222 20.82 13.65 6.02
CA ALA A 222 19.78 13.02 6.83
C ALA A 222 18.52 13.88 6.92
N ALA A 223 18.67 15.20 7.10
CA ALA A 223 17.58 16.16 7.10
C ALA A 223 16.88 16.23 5.72
N THR A 224 17.65 16.26 4.64
CA THR A 224 17.13 16.31 3.25
C THR A 224 16.36 15.04 2.90
N LEU A 225 16.89 13.86 3.24
CA LEU A 225 16.23 12.58 3.04
C LEU A 225 14.95 12.46 3.87
N ALA A 226 14.96 12.93 5.13
CA ALA A 226 13.78 12.95 5.98
C ALA A 226 12.68 13.87 5.40
N ALA A 227 13.06 15.06 4.91
CA ALA A 227 12.13 15.98 4.25
C ALA A 227 11.54 15.38 2.96
N ALA A 228 12.36 14.73 2.13
CA ALA A 228 11.90 14.06 0.91
C ALA A 228 10.90 12.93 1.21
N LYS A 229 11.18 12.08 2.21
CA LYS A 229 10.26 11.03 2.67
C LYS A 229 8.94 11.61 3.20
N GLY A 230 9.02 12.61 4.08
CA GLY A 230 7.83 13.27 4.65
C GLY A 230 6.96 13.97 3.59
N TYR A 231 7.58 14.54 2.56
CA TYR A 231 6.87 15.07 1.40
C TYR A 231 6.14 13.96 0.64
N THR A 232 6.84 12.88 0.27
CA THR A 232 6.23 11.72 -0.41
C THR A 232 5.07 11.14 0.39
N ASP A 233 5.23 10.94 1.70
CA ASP A 233 4.18 10.42 2.58
C ASP A 233 2.96 11.35 2.67
N THR A 234 3.18 12.67 2.69
CA THR A 234 2.10 13.66 2.68
C THR A 234 1.32 13.58 1.37
N GLN A 235 2.01 13.50 0.23
CA GLN A 235 1.39 13.40 -1.09
C GLN A 235 0.60 12.10 -1.26
N VAL A 236 1.16 10.95 -0.85
CA VAL A 236 0.49 9.65 -0.88
C VAL A 236 -0.76 9.65 0.01
N SER A 237 -0.65 10.19 1.23
CA SER A 237 -1.79 10.26 2.17
C SER A 237 -2.91 11.17 1.65
N ALA A 238 -2.56 12.31 1.06
CA ALA A 238 -3.54 13.22 0.46
C ALA A 238 -4.25 12.60 -0.75
N GLU A 239 -3.56 11.79 -1.56
CA GLU A 239 -4.16 11.09 -2.69
C GLU A 239 -5.03 9.90 -2.25
N ALA A 240 -4.61 9.16 -1.22
CA ALA A 240 -5.42 8.11 -0.60
C ALA A 240 -6.73 8.66 -0.03
N GLN A 241 -6.71 9.84 0.62
CA GLN A 241 -7.92 10.48 1.11
C GLN A 241 -8.87 10.86 -0.02
N LYS A 242 -8.38 11.45 -1.13
CA LYS A 242 -9.23 11.76 -2.30
C LYS A 242 -9.90 10.52 -2.87
N ARG A 243 -9.17 9.40 -2.94
CA ARG A 243 -9.73 8.11 -3.40
C ARG A 243 -10.83 7.62 -2.47
N ALA A 244 -10.61 7.64 -1.15
CA ALA A 244 -11.63 7.28 -0.18
C ALA A 244 -12.87 8.20 -0.23
N ASP A 245 -12.69 9.50 -0.45
CA ASP A 245 -13.79 10.46 -0.61
C ASP A 245 -14.58 10.19 -1.92
N GLU A 246 -13.88 9.87 -3.01
CA GLU A 246 -14.46 9.53 -4.31
C GLU A 246 -15.20 8.18 -4.27
N ASP A 247 -14.63 7.14 -3.64
CA ASP A 247 -15.25 5.83 -3.45
C ASP A 247 -16.55 5.97 -2.63
N ASN A 248 -16.52 6.76 -1.54
CA ASN A 248 -17.71 7.08 -0.77
C ASN A 248 -18.77 7.84 -1.60
N ARG A 249 -18.35 8.76 -2.47
CA ARG A 249 -19.25 9.50 -3.37
C ARG A 249 -19.89 8.57 -4.41
N VAL A 250 -19.12 7.67 -5.01
CA VAL A 250 -19.58 6.68 -5.98
C VAL A 250 -20.54 5.69 -5.30
N LEU A 251 -20.16 5.13 -4.16
CA LEU A 251 -21.00 4.21 -3.38
C LEU A 251 -22.31 4.86 -2.94
N GLY A 252 -22.28 6.11 -2.45
CA GLY A 252 -23.48 6.86 -2.09
C GLY A 252 -24.39 7.15 -3.29
N THR A 253 -23.81 7.46 -4.45
CA THR A 253 -24.55 7.67 -5.70
C THR A 253 -25.21 6.37 -6.19
N ALA A 254 -24.46 5.27 -6.20
CA ALA A 254 -24.95 3.94 -6.58
C ALA A 254 -26.04 3.42 -5.63
N THR A 255 -25.88 3.65 -4.32
CA THR A 255 -26.88 3.31 -3.29
C THR A 255 -28.18 4.08 -3.52
N ASN A 256 -28.10 5.39 -3.77
CA ASN A 256 -29.29 6.20 -4.07
C ASN A 256 -29.98 5.75 -5.38
N HIS A 257 -29.21 5.50 -6.45
CA HIS A 257 -29.75 4.96 -7.70
C HIS A 257 -30.45 3.61 -7.50
N THR A 258 -29.85 2.71 -6.70
CA THR A 258 -30.41 1.38 -6.41
C THR A 258 -31.69 1.49 -5.59
N ASN A 259 -31.69 2.31 -4.53
CA ASN A 259 -32.87 2.57 -3.71
C ASN A 259 -34.01 3.17 -4.54
N GLN A 260 -33.70 4.09 -5.45
CA GLN A 260 -34.68 4.74 -6.31
C GLN A 260 -35.21 3.79 -7.40
N ALA A 261 -34.36 2.92 -7.97
CA ALA A 261 -34.79 1.88 -8.89
C ALA A 261 -35.72 0.86 -8.20
N VAL A 262 -35.36 0.38 -7.01
CA VAL A 262 -36.19 -0.54 -6.20
C VAL A 262 -37.51 0.11 -5.80
N ALA A 263 -37.50 1.39 -5.40
CA ALA A 263 -38.73 2.13 -5.07
C ALA A 263 -39.66 2.30 -6.29
N ASN A 264 -39.10 2.68 -7.45
CA ASN A 264 -39.85 2.78 -8.70
C ASN A 264 -40.46 1.43 -9.09
N GLU A 265 -39.67 0.35 -9.03
CA GLU A 265 -40.13 -0.99 -9.40
C GLU A 265 -41.18 -1.54 -8.42
N ALA A 266 -41.02 -1.30 -7.12
CA ALA A 266 -42.04 -1.63 -6.12
C ALA A 266 -43.35 -0.85 -6.36
N GLN A 267 -43.26 0.42 -6.77
CA GLN A 267 -44.43 1.22 -7.14
C GLN A 267 -45.10 0.68 -8.41
N THR A 268 -44.33 0.32 -9.45
CA THR A 268 -44.88 -0.28 -10.68
C THR A 268 -45.55 -1.63 -10.41
N ARG A 269 -44.91 -2.52 -9.64
CA ARG A 269 -45.52 -3.80 -9.23
C ARG A 269 -46.78 -3.57 -8.40
N GLY A 270 -46.76 -2.66 -7.42
CA GLY A 270 -47.94 -2.36 -6.61
C GLY A 270 -49.11 -1.77 -7.41
N GLN A 271 -48.84 -0.98 -8.45
CA GLN A 271 -49.86 -0.49 -9.39
C GLN A 271 -50.41 -1.63 -10.26
N GLU A 272 -49.56 -2.52 -10.74
CA GLU A 272 -49.95 -3.66 -11.57
C GLU A 272 -50.73 -4.72 -10.77
N ASP A 273 -50.29 -5.06 -9.56
CA ASP A 273 -51.00 -5.96 -8.63
C ASP A 273 -52.38 -5.38 -8.29
N ALA A 274 -52.48 -4.06 -8.06
CA ALA A 274 -53.76 -3.40 -7.82
C ALA A 274 -54.68 -3.40 -9.06
N ARG A 275 -54.12 -3.24 -10.28
CA ARG A 275 -54.86 -3.34 -11.54
C ARG A 275 -55.40 -4.75 -11.75
N VAL A 276 -54.54 -5.77 -11.63
CA VAL A 276 -54.91 -7.19 -11.79
C VAL A 276 -55.92 -7.63 -10.73
N LEU A 277 -55.77 -7.18 -9.48
CA LEU A 277 -56.75 -7.45 -8.43
C LEU A 277 -58.10 -6.76 -8.72
N GLY A 278 -58.08 -5.52 -9.22
CA GLY A 278 -59.28 -4.81 -9.66
C GLY A 278 -60.01 -5.56 -10.79
N GLU A 279 -59.29 -5.95 -11.83
CA GLU A 279 -59.83 -6.73 -12.96
C GLU A 279 -60.39 -8.09 -12.51
N ALA A 280 -59.71 -8.78 -11.59
CA ALA A 280 -60.20 -10.03 -11.02
C ALA A 280 -61.50 -9.84 -10.19
N ILE A 281 -61.59 -8.75 -9.41
CA ILE A 281 -62.79 -8.39 -8.65
C ILE A 281 -63.94 -8.02 -9.60
N ASP A 282 -63.68 -7.22 -10.63
CA ASP A 282 -64.71 -6.84 -11.62
C ASP A 282 -65.22 -8.05 -12.41
N HIS A 283 -64.34 -8.97 -12.79
CA HIS A 283 -64.74 -10.22 -13.44
C HIS A 283 -65.58 -11.11 -12.50
N ALA A 284 -65.22 -11.22 -11.22
CA ALA A 284 -66.02 -11.93 -10.23
C ALA A 284 -67.40 -11.26 -10.02
N ASN A 285 -67.46 -9.93 -9.95
CA ASN A 285 -68.70 -9.17 -9.84
C ASN A 285 -69.59 -9.37 -11.08
N GLN A 286 -69.01 -9.40 -12.29
CA GLN A 286 -69.73 -9.69 -13.53
C GLN A 286 -70.29 -11.11 -13.55
N GLN A 287 -69.53 -12.12 -13.08
CA GLN A 287 -70.02 -13.49 -12.95
C GLN A 287 -71.19 -13.60 -11.95
N VAL A 288 -71.08 -12.96 -10.78
CA VAL A 288 -72.17 -12.93 -9.78
C VAL A 288 -73.40 -12.20 -10.33
N ALA A 289 -73.22 -11.09 -11.05
CA ALA A 289 -74.32 -10.37 -11.69
C ALA A 289 -75.01 -11.20 -12.79
N ALA A 290 -74.24 -11.91 -13.62
CA ALA A 290 -74.77 -12.81 -14.64
C ALA A 290 -75.53 -13.99 -14.01
N GLU A 291 -75.03 -14.58 -12.92
CA GLU A 291 -75.76 -15.63 -12.20
C GLU A 291 -77.05 -15.10 -11.55
N ALA A 292 -77.02 -13.90 -10.95
CA ALA A 292 -78.21 -13.26 -10.41
C ALA A 292 -79.27 -12.97 -11.50
N GLN A 293 -78.85 -12.50 -12.68
CA GLN A 293 -79.73 -12.32 -13.83
C GLN A 293 -80.31 -13.65 -14.32
N ALA A 294 -79.49 -14.71 -14.40
CA ALA A 294 -79.95 -16.05 -14.78
C ALA A 294 -80.97 -16.62 -13.79
N ARG A 295 -80.76 -16.43 -12.48
CA ARG A 295 -81.74 -16.79 -11.43
C ARG A 295 -83.04 -16.00 -11.58
N HIS A 296 -82.98 -14.68 -11.71
CA HIS A 296 -84.17 -13.85 -11.93
C HIS A 296 -84.94 -14.22 -13.21
N ALA A 297 -84.25 -14.56 -14.30
CA ALA A 297 -84.88 -15.05 -15.52
C ALA A 297 -85.54 -16.43 -15.32
N GLY A 298 -84.91 -17.33 -14.55
CA GLY A 298 -85.48 -18.62 -14.16
C GLY A 298 -86.72 -18.48 -13.26
N ASP A 299 -86.68 -17.58 -12.28
CA ASP A 299 -87.81 -17.26 -11.40
C ASP A 299 -88.98 -16.67 -12.19
N ALA A 300 -88.71 -15.72 -13.10
CA ALA A 300 -89.70 -15.12 -13.98
C ALA A 300 -90.34 -16.15 -14.94
N ALA A 301 -89.54 -17.05 -15.51
CA ALA A 301 -90.03 -18.15 -16.34
C ALA A 301 -90.89 -19.15 -15.54
N THR A 302 -90.49 -19.45 -14.29
CA THR A 302 -91.24 -20.32 -13.38
C THR A 302 -92.59 -19.69 -13.01
N LEU A 303 -92.60 -18.39 -12.69
CA LEU A 303 -93.83 -17.64 -12.40
C LEU A 303 -94.75 -17.54 -13.62
N ALA A 304 -94.19 -17.29 -14.82
CA ALA A 304 -94.96 -17.28 -16.06
C ALA A 304 -95.58 -18.66 -16.35
N SER A 305 -94.84 -19.75 -16.13
CA SER A 305 -95.35 -21.12 -16.24
C SER A 305 -96.49 -21.41 -15.26
N ALA A 306 -96.34 -21.00 -13.99
CA ALA A 306 -97.36 -21.15 -12.96
C ALA A 306 -98.64 -20.35 -13.27
N ASN A 307 -98.50 -19.11 -13.77
CA ASN A 307 -99.63 -18.30 -14.22
C ASN A 307 -100.33 -18.94 -15.43
N ASN A 308 -99.58 -19.35 -16.46
CA ASN A 308 -100.16 -20.03 -17.64
C ASN A 308 -100.92 -21.32 -17.28
N HIS A 309 -100.41 -22.10 -16.33
CA HIS A 309 -101.12 -23.28 -15.81
C HIS A 309 -102.41 -22.88 -15.08
N THR A 310 -102.35 -21.86 -14.24
CA THR A 310 -103.51 -21.34 -13.48
C THR A 310 -104.59 -20.79 -14.42
N ASP A 311 -104.21 -19.97 -15.40
CA ASP A 311 -105.11 -19.44 -16.43
C ASP A 311 -105.73 -20.53 -17.29
N SER A 312 -104.97 -21.59 -17.60
CA SER A 312 -105.49 -22.75 -18.34
C SER A 312 -106.52 -23.53 -17.51
N ALA A 313 -106.25 -23.75 -16.21
CA ALA A 313 -107.21 -24.38 -15.29
C ALA A 313 -108.49 -23.54 -15.13
N ILE A 314 -108.37 -22.21 -15.00
CA ILE A 314 -109.52 -21.29 -14.93
C ILE A 314 -110.35 -21.35 -16.22
N LYS A 315 -109.71 -21.38 -17.40
CA LYS A 315 -110.42 -21.56 -18.69
C LYS A 315 -111.14 -22.90 -18.77
N THR A 316 -110.55 -23.99 -18.27
CA THR A 316 -111.19 -25.31 -18.23
C THR A 316 -112.40 -25.33 -17.30
N GLU A 317 -112.30 -24.76 -16.11
CA GLU A 317 -113.41 -24.61 -15.14
C GLU A 317 -114.52 -23.71 -15.71
N ALA A 318 -114.18 -22.59 -16.35
CA ALA A 318 -115.15 -21.72 -17.00
C ALA A 318 -115.93 -22.46 -18.11
N LYS A 319 -115.22 -23.22 -18.96
CA LYS A 319 -115.85 -24.03 -20.01
C LYS A 319 -116.74 -25.14 -19.45
N ALA A 320 -116.35 -25.77 -18.33
CA ALA A 320 -117.16 -26.76 -17.65
C ALA A 320 -118.47 -26.17 -17.09
N ARG A 321 -118.45 -24.89 -16.67
CA ARG A 321 -119.66 -24.17 -16.24
C ARG A 321 -120.56 -23.81 -17.42
N GLU A 322 -120.01 -23.31 -18.53
CA GLU A 322 -120.77 -23.07 -19.77
C GLU A 322 -121.47 -24.35 -20.25
N ASP A 323 -120.78 -25.50 -20.19
CA ASP A 323 -121.37 -26.80 -20.56
C ASP A 323 -122.46 -27.27 -19.58
N ALA A 324 -122.32 -26.96 -18.29
CA ALA A 324 -123.35 -27.23 -17.27
C ALA A 324 -124.60 -26.35 -17.46
N ASP A 325 -124.41 -25.05 -17.70
CA ASP A 325 -125.50 -24.10 -17.97
C ASP A 325 -126.25 -24.48 -19.26
N ALA A 326 -125.53 -24.92 -20.30
CA ALA A 326 -126.13 -25.44 -21.53
C ALA A 326 -126.94 -26.73 -21.31
N ALA A 327 -126.47 -27.62 -20.42
CA ALA A 327 -127.21 -28.82 -20.03
C ALA A 327 -128.47 -28.49 -19.22
N GLU A 328 -128.43 -27.50 -18.32
CA GLU A 328 -129.61 -27.04 -17.57
C GLU A 328 -130.64 -26.37 -18.50
N ALA A 329 -130.19 -25.56 -19.47
CA ALA A 329 -131.04 -24.97 -20.50
C ALA A 329 -131.75 -26.04 -21.35
N LYS A 330 -131.03 -27.11 -21.74
CA LYS A 330 -131.63 -28.25 -22.43
C LYS A 330 -132.66 -28.99 -21.56
N ALA A 331 -132.37 -29.20 -20.27
CA ALA A 331 -133.30 -29.87 -19.35
C ALA A 331 -134.62 -29.09 -19.18
N ARG A 332 -134.59 -27.74 -19.18
CA ARG A 332 -135.82 -26.93 -19.21
C ARG A 332 -136.61 -27.11 -20.50
N ALA A 333 -135.95 -27.01 -21.66
CA ALA A 333 -136.61 -27.16 -22.96
C ALA A 333 -137.28 -28.53 -23.15
N ASP A 334 -136.64 -29.61 -22.68
CA ASP A 334 -137.21 -30.97 -22.73
C ASP A 334 -138.41 -31.12 -21.77
N GLY A 335 -138.43 -30.41 -20.63
CA GLY A 335 -139.54 -30.41 -19.67
C GLY A 335 -140.78 -29.63 -20.13
N ASP A 336 -140.57 -28.47 -20.77
CA ASP A 336 -141.65 -27.67 -21.35
C ASP A 336 -142.38 -28.44 -22.48
N ALA A 337 -141.62 -29.18 -23.30
CA ALA A 337 -142.15 -30.02 -24.36
C ALA A 337 -143.06 -31.15 -23.84
N GLN A 338 -142.75 -31.76 -22.70
CA GLN A 338 -143.57 -32.82 -22.10
C GLN A 338 -144.90 -32.27 -21.54
N THR A 339 -144.88 -31.08 -20.94
CA THR A 339 -146.08 -30.44 -20.38
C THR A 339 -147.09 -30.08 -21.47
N LEU A 340 -146.62 -29.59 -22.62
CA LEU A 340 -147.49 -29.24 -23.76
C LEU A 340 -148.11 -30.48 -24.45
N ALA A 341 -147.37 -31.59 -24.51
CA ALA A 341 -147.87 -32.85 -25.09
C ALA A 341 -149.02 -33.47 -24.27
N SER A 342 -148.96 -33.39 -22.93
CA SER A 342 -150.00 -33.94 -22.05
C SER A 342 -151.33 -33.18 -22.11
N ALA A 343 -151.30 -31.87 -22.38
CA ALA A 343 -152.51 -31.06 -22.45
C ALA A 343 -153.36 -31.34 -23.70
N ASN A 344 -152.73 -31.64 -24.85
CA ASN A 344 -153.45 -31.76 -26.12
C ASN A 344 -154.20 -33.09 -26.31
N GLN A 345 -153.75 -34.19 -25.71
CA GLN A 345 -154.43 -35.49 -25.89
C GLN A 345 -155.81 -35.58 -25.21
N HIS A 346 -156.11 -34.76 -24.19
CA HIS A 346 -157.36 -34.85 -23.45
C HIS A 346 -158.54 -34.17 -24.16
N SER A 347 -158.29 -33.10 -24.93
CA SER A 347 -159.35 -32.31 -25.58
C SER A 347 -159.84 -32.92 -26.91
N GLN A 348 -159.02 -33.70 -27.61
CA GLN A 348 -159.43 -34.36 -28.87
C GLN A 348 -160.45 -35.49 -28.65
N GLN A 349 -160.38 -36.21 -27.52
CA GLN A 349 -161.18 -37.44 -27.31
C GLN A 349 -162.67 -37.21 -27.06
N LEU A 350 -163.11 -35.97 -26.83
CA LEU A 350 -164.51 -35.64 -26.53
C LEU A 350 -165.31 -35.04 -27.70
N VAL A 351 -164.66 -34.70 -28.82
CA VAL A 351 -165.34 -34.05 -29.97
C VAL A 351 -165.70 -35.04 -31.08
N ASP A 352 -164.90 -36.09 -31.28
CA ASP A 352 -165.05 -36.99 -32.44
C ASP A 352 -166.09 -38.12 -32.27
N ALA A 353 -166.71 -38.26 -31.09
CA ALA A 353 -167.58 -39.41 -30.76
C ALA A 353 -169.08 -39.20 -31.04
N GLU A 354 -169.64 -38.01 -30.84
CA GLU A 354 -171.10 -37.80 -30.78
C GLU A 354 -171.70 -37.21 -32.08
N ALA A 355 -170.87 -36.67 -32.98
CA ALA A 355 -171.31 -36.12 -34.27
C ALA A 355 -171.31 -37.13 -35.43
N LYS A 356 -171.20 -38.45 -35.14
CA LYS A 356 -171.36 -39.55 -36.11
C LYS A 356 -172.65 -40.35 -35.89
N ALA A 357 -173.75 -39.64 -35.65
CA ALA A 357 -175.10 -40.18 -35.84
C ALA A 357 -175.90 -39.22 -36.74
N ARG A 358 -176.44 -39.75 -37.86
CA ARG A 358 -177.22 -39.07 -38.92
C ARG A 358 -176.44 -38.39 -40.05
N ALA A 359 -175.91 -39.20 -40.97
CA ALA A 359 -176.35 -39.16 -42.37
C ALA A 359 -175.74 -40.36 -43.13
N ASP A 360 -176.45 -41.49 -43.08
CA ASP A 360 -176.27 -42.56 -44.07
C ASP A 360 -176.95 -42.13 -45.38
N GLY A 361 -176.54 -42.74 -46.50
CA GLY A 361 -177.31 -42.69 -47.75
C GLY A 361 -176.60 -42.03 -48.92
N ASP A 362 -176.04 -42.90 -49.77
CA ASP A 362 -176.18 -42.86 -51.23
C ASP A 362 -175.48 -41.76 -52.07
N ALA A 363 -175.11 -42.03 -53.33
CA ALA A 363 -174.78 -43.30 -53.99
C ALA A 363 -174.16 -42.99 -55.36
N ALA A 364 -173.52 -44.01 -55.94
CA ALA A 364 -173.67 -44.34 -57.36
C ALA A 364 -173.35 -43.27 -58.43
N THR A 365 -172.11 -43.38 -58.91
CA THR A 365 -171.75 -43.50 -60.35
C THR A 365 -171.71 -42.27 -61.26
N LEU A 366 -170.72 -42.37 -62.16
CA LEU A 366 -170.80 -42.06 -63.59
C LEU A 366 -170.73 -40.58 -64.02
N ALA A 367 -169.49 -40.23 -64.37
CA ALA A 367 -169.12 -39.41 -65.53
C ALA A 367 -169.54 -37.93 -65.53
N ASP A 368 -169.05 -37.24 -66.55
CA ASP A 368 -169.54 -35.98 -67.10
C ASP A 368 -169.88 -34.87 -66.08
N ALA A 369 -169.05 -33.84 -65.90
CA ALA A 369 -167.95 -33.43 -66.77
C ALA A 369 -166.98 -32.50 -66.00
N LYS A 370 -165.75 -32.32 -66.47
CA LYS A 370 -165.36 -31.10 -67.21
C LYS A 370 -165.90 -29.82 -66.51
N ALA A 371 -165.07 -29.08 -65.81
CA ALA A 371 -163.97 -28.32 -66.41
C ALA A 371 -162.74 -28.30 -65.49
N HIS A 372 -161.49 -28.37 -65.98
CA HIS A 372 -160.80 -27.34 -66.77
C HIS A 372 -160.81 -25.99 -66.02
N THR A 373 -159.76 -25.18 -66.00
CA THR A 373 -158.63 -24.87 -66.91
C THR A 373 -157.79 -23.89 -66.06
N ASP A 374 -156.47 -23.72 -66.10
CA ASP A 374 -155.38 -23.96 -67.06
C ASP A 374 -154.06 -23.79 -66.25
N GLN A 375 -152.84 -24.15 -66.67
CA GLN A 375 -152.27 -24.75 -67.89
C GLN A 375 -150.98 -25.49 -67.39
N THR A 376 -150.62 -26.72 -67.80
CA THR A 376 -149.77 -27.04 -68.98
C THR A 376 -148.63 -26.05 -69.23
N VAL A 377 -147.40 -26.46 -69.60
CA VAL A 377 -146.95 -27.44 -70.60
C VAL A 377 -145.74 -28.18 -70.00
N ALA A 378 -145.77 -29.49 -69.77
CA ALA A 378 -145.72 -30.61 -70.73
C ALA A 378 -144.36 -30.77 -71.46
N ALA A 379 -143.92 -32.04 -71.54
CA ALA A 379 -143.33 -32.75 -72.68
C ALA A 379 -142.29 -32.09 -73.63
N GLU A 380 -141.50 -32.98 -74.25
CA GLU A 380 -140.92 -32.78 -75.58
C GLU A 380 -139.80 -31.73 -75.78
N ALA A 381 -138.75 -31.80 -74.96
CA ALA A 381 -137.38 -31.60 -75.47
C ALA A 381 -136.44 -32.58 -74.72
N GLN A 382 -136.37 -33.84 -75.14
CA GLN A 382 -135.63 -34.28 -76.33
C GLN A 382 -134.15 -33.89 -76.27
N ALA A 383 -133.37 -34.81 -75.71
CA ALA A 383 -132.23 -35.41 -76.39
C ALA A 383 -131.56 -34.55 -77.50
N ARG A 384 -130.58 -33.75 -77.10
CA ARG A 384 -129.21 -33.82 -77.65
C ARG A 384 -128.26 -33.86 -76.45
N ALA A 385 -127.47 -34.90 -76.23
CA ALA A 385 -126.53 -35.58 -77.13
C ALA A 385 -125.38 -34.65 -77.55
N ASP A 386 -124.19 -35.06 -77.10
CA ASP A 386 -122.88 -34.84 -77.68
C ASP A 386 -122.27 -33.42 -77.67
N GLY A 387 -121.04 -33.35 -77.13
CA GLY A 387 -120.15 -32.18 -77.12
C GLY A 387 -120.29 -31.28 -75.89
N ASP A 388 -119.34 -31.20 -74.94
CA ASP A 388 -118.06 -31.90 -74.79
C ASP A 388 -117.93 -32.28 -73.29
N ALA A 389 -117.68 -33.52 -72.87
CA ALA A 389 -116.67 -34.49 -73.29
C ALA A 389 -115.23 -34.02 -73.02
N GLN A 390 -114.50 -34.80 -72.23
CA GLN A 390 -113.04 -34.78 -72.14
C GLN A 390 -112.38 -33.43 -71.85
N THR A 391 -112.09 -33.18 -70.57
CA THR A 391 -110.76 -32.78 -70.06
C THR A 391 -110.92 -32.68 -68.54
N LEU A 392 -110.46 -33.68 -67.77
CA LEU A 392 -109.06 -33.79 -67.33
C LEU A 392 -108.71 -32.53 -66.51
N ALA A 393 -108.54 -32.59 -65.19
CA ALA A 393 -108.51 -33.72 -64.27
C ALA A 393 -108.77 -33.15 -62.84
N SER A 394 -109.07 -33.95 -61.82
CA SER A 394 -108.02 -34.57 -60.97
C SER A 394 -106.76 -33.68 -60.82
N ALA A 395 -106.37 -33.20 -59.64
CA ALA A 395 -106.79 -33.62 -58.32
C ALA A 395 -106.72 -32.48 -57.30
N ASN A 396 -107.74 -32.43 -56.44
CA ASN A 396 -107.48 -32.14 -55.05
C ASN A 396 -106.60 -33.30 -54.52
N GLN A 397 -105.30 -33.03 -54.33
CA GLN A 397 -104.33 -33.85 -53.59
C GLN A 397 -104.59 -35.37 -53.58
N HIS A 398 -104.44 -36.00 -54.74
CA HIS A 398 -104.43 -37.46 -54.87
C HIS A 398 -103.26 -37.88 -55.77
N SER A 399 -102.51 -38.89 -55.31
CA SER A 399 -101.10 -39.19 -55.64
C SER A 399 -100.11 -38.35 -54.82
N GLN A 400 -99.55 -38.84 -53.71
CA GLN A 400 -99.45 -40.25 -53.29
C GLN A 400 -98.91 -41.15 -54.42
N GLN A 401 -97.84 -40.74 -55.07
CA GLN A 401 -96.76 -41.64 -55.41
C GLN A 401 -95.51 -40.76 -55.53
N LEU A 402 -94.46 -41.03 -54.75
CA LEU A 402 -93.54 -42.15 -55.00
C LEU A 402 -93.00 -41.99 -56.41
N VAL A 403 -91.76 -41.50 -56.51
CA VAL A 403 -90.62 -42.41 -56.66
C VAL A 403 -90.81 -43.20 -57.95
N ASP A 404 -90.59 -42.47 -59.04
CA ASP A 404 -90.31 -42.92 -60.41
C ASP A 404 -90.15 -41.61 -61.23
N ALA A 405 -88.96 -41.15 -61.60
CA ALA A 405 -87.62 -41.63 -61.30
C ALA A 405 -86.72 -40.38 -61.14
N GLU A 406 -85.69 -40.38 -60.30
CA GLU A 406 -84.39 -40.95 -60.64
C GLU A 406 -83.99 -40.83 -62.12
N ALA A 407 -83.10 -39.88 -62.36
CA ALA A 407 -82.19 -39.82 -63.51
C ALA A 407 -82.78 -39.53 -64.91
N LYS A 408 -81.85 -39.12 -65.79
CA LYS A 408 -82.03 -38.58 -67.15
C LYS A 408 -82.83 -37.26 -67.21
N ALA A 409 -82.24 -36.14 -67.65
CA ALA A 409 -80.90 -35.93 -68.18
C ALA A 409 -80.54 -34.43 -67.99
N ARG A 410 -79.30 -33.97 -67.75
CA ARG A 410 -78.11 -34.00 -68.63
C ARG A 410 -78.44 -33.73 -70.09
N ALA A 411 -77.90 -32.64 -70.65
CA ALA A 411 -78.08 -32.22 -72.04
C ALA A 411 -79.52 -31.70 -72.31
N ASP A 412 -79.75 -30.45 -72.75
CA ASP A 412 -78.84 -29.38 -73.20
C ASP A 412 -79.44 -27.99 -72.98
N GLY A 413 -78.59 -26.96 -73.06
CA GLY A 413 -78.87 -25.60 -73.56
C GLY A 413 -79.86 -24.72 -72.78
N ASP A 414 -79.46 -23.61 -72.16
CA ASP A 414 -78.93 -22.37 -72.75
C ASP A 414 -79.98 -21.38 -73.28
N ALA A 415 -79.63 -20.10 -73.12
CA ALA A 415 -80.18 -18.90 -73.75
C ALA A 415 -81.42 -18.19 -73.14
N ALA A 416 -81.40 -16.87 -73.31
CA ALA A 416 -82.54 -15.95 -73.31
C ALA A 416 -83.15 -15.45 -71.98
N THR A 417 -82.35 -15.16 -70.95
CA THR A 417 -82.48 -13.87 -70.22
C THR A 417 -81.13 -13.30 -69.76
N LEU A 418 -80.14 -13.38 -70.67
CA LEU A 418 -78.72 -13.04 -70.47
C LEU A 418 -78.30 -11.95 -71.48
N ALA A 419 -78.70 -10.69 -71.26
CA ALA A 419 -78.36 -9.59 -72.17
C ALA A 419 -78.14 -8.22 -71.48
N ASP A 420 -79.17 -7.60 -70.91
CA ASP A 420 -79.12 -6.14 -70.63
C ASP A 420 -78.53 -5.72 -69.27
N ALA A 421 -78.59 -6.54 -68.22
CA ALA A 421 -78.18 -6.11 -66.88
C ALA A 421 -76.66 -6.23 -66.60
N LYS A 422 -75.88 -6.85 -67.49
CA LYS A 422 -74.43 -7.10 -67.31
C LYS A 422 -73.54 -6.10 -68.06
N ALA A 423 -74.10 -5.24 -68.92
CA ALA A 423 -73.32 -4.45 -69.88
C ALA A 423 -72.72 -3.14 -69.33
N HIS A 424 -73.24 -2.58 -68.22
CA HIS A 424 -72.87 -1.22 -67.79
C HIS A 424 -71.81 -1.14 -66.66
N THR A 425 -71.52 -2.24 -65.97
CA THR A 425 -70.55 -2.24 -64.84
C THR A 425 -69.17 -2.75 -65.25
N ASP A 426 -69.11 -3.65 -66.24
CA ASP A 426 -67.86 -4.31 -66.65
C ASP A 426 -66.97 -3.45 -67.59
N GLN A 427 -67.53 -2.43 -68.26
CA GLN A 427 -66.75 -1.56 -69.17
C GLN A 427 -65.90 -0.50 -68.45
N THR A 428 -66.27 -0.07 -67.24
CA THR A 428 -65.52 0.98 -66.52
C THR A 428 -64.30 0.41 -65.79
N VAL A 429 -64.43 -0.80 -65.22
CA VAL A 429 -63.39 -1.43 -64.38
C VAL A 429 -62.21 -1.96 -65.21
N ALA A 430 -62.45 -2.47 -66.42
CA ALA A 430 -61.40 -3.01 -67.28
C ALA A 430 -60.50 -1.91 -67.91
N ALA A 431 -61.06 -0.74 -68.23
CA ALA A 431 -60.31 0.36 -68.83
C ALA A 431 -59.42 1.10 -67.82
N GLU A 432 -59.90 1.28 -66.57
CA GLU A 432 -59.14 2.03 -65.54
C GLU A 432 -58.03 1.19 -64.89
N ALA A 433 -58.15 -0.14 -64.89
CA ALA A 433 -57.11 -1.06 -64.38
C ALA A 433 -55.86 -1.09 -65.28
N GLN A 434 -56.03 -1.15 -66.61
CA GLN A 434 -54.90 -1.22 -67.54
C GLN A 434 -54.15 0.12 -67.64
N ALA A 435 -54.87 1.25 -67.61
CA ALA A 435 -54.27 2.58 -67.75
C ALA A 435 -53.37 2.99 -66.55
N ARG A 436 -53.64 2.50 -65.34
CA ARG A 436 -52.74 2.69 -64.19
C ARG A 436 -51.53 1.75 -64.23
N ALA A 437 -51.75 0.48 -64.60
CA ALA A 437 -50.67 -0.52 -64.64
C ALA A 437 -49.52 -0.14 -65.59
N ASP A 438 -49.82 0.38 -66.78
CA ASP A 438 -48.80 0.69 -67.79
C ASP A 438 -48.09 2.05 -67.54
N GLY A 439 -48.77 3.03 -66.93
CA GLY A 439 -48.23 4.36 -66.62
C GLY A 439 -47.24 4.37 -65.45
N ASP A 440 -47.55 3.63 -64.38
CA ASP A 440 -46.67 3.51 -63.21
C ASP A 440 -45.42 2.69 -63.55
N ALA A 441 -45.55 1.63 -64.36
CA ALA A 441 -44.44 0.76 -64.75
C ALA A 441 -43.33 1.48 -65.54
N GLN A 442 -43.68 2.33 -66.52
CA GLN A 442 -42.69 3.04 -67.33
C GLN A 442 -42.02 4.21 -66.57
N THR A 443 -42.76 4.90 -65.72
CA THR A 443 -42.24 6.00 -64.90
C THR A 443 -41.29 5.46 -63.82
N LEU A 444 -41.67 4.37 -63.15
CA LEU A 444 -40.85 3.73 -62.12
C LEU A 444 -39.59 3.08 -62.69
N ALA A 445 -39.66 2.40 -63.85
CA ALA A 445 -38.50 1.78 -64.47
C ALA A 445 -37.42 2.80 -64.90
N SER A 446 -37.85 3.93 -65.49
CA SER A 446 -36.94 4.98 -65.99
C SER A 446 -36.27 5.72 -64.83
N ALA A 447 -37.01 6.03 -63.77
CA ALA A 447 -36.47 6.68 -62.57
C ALA A 447 -35.56 5.75 -61.74
N ASN A 448 -35.92 4.46 -61.63
CA ASN A 448 -35.07 3.48 -60.95
C ASN A 448 -33.75 3.25 -61.69
N GLN A 449 -33.73 3.05 -63.02
CA GLN A 449 -32.46 2.77 -63.71
C GLN A 449 -31.45 3.93 -63.60
N HIS A 450 -31.88 5.18 -63.67
CA HIS A 450 -30.96 6.32 -63.52
C HIS A 450 -30.49 6.50 -62.08
N SER A 451 -31.39 6.32 -61.10
CA SER A 451 -31.05 6.42 -59.67
C SER A 451 -30.17 5.25 -59.21
N GLN A 452 -30.42 4.03 -59.68
CA GLN A 452 -29.63 2.85 -59.37
C GLN A 452 -28.25 2.91 -60.03
N GLN A 453 -28.11 3.43 -61.26
CA GLN A 453 -26.77 3.62 -61.84
C GLN A 453 -25.90 4.63 -61.08
N LEU A 454 -26.49 5.69 -60.50
CA LEU A 454 -25.78 6.63 -59.65
C LEU A 454 -25.52 6.07 -58.24
N VAL A 455 -26.51 5.42 -57.63
CA VAL A 455 -26.38 4.80 -56.30
C VAL A 455 -25.42 3.62 -56.34
N ASP A 456 -25.42 2.77 -57.37
CA ASP A 456 -24.50 1.64 -57.50
C ASP A 456 -23.08 2.11 -57.83
N ALA A 457 -22.91 3.18 -58.61
CA ALA A 457 -21.59 3.78 -58.85
C ALA A 457 -21.01 4.42 -57.58
N GLU A 458 -21.81 5.16 -56.82
CA GLU A 458 -21.36 5.80 -55.58
C GLU A 458 -21.26 4.81 -54.41
N ALA A 459 -22.12 3.78 -54.36
CA ALA A 459 -22.01 2.67 -53.41
C ALA A 459 -20.83 1.76 -53.74
N LYS A 460 -20.46 1.57 -55.01
CA LYS A 460 -19.22 0.87 -55.37
C LYS A 460 -17.98 1.72 -55.04
N ALA A 461 -18.02 3.02 -55.29
CA ALA A 461 -16.92 3.92 -54.91
C ALA A 461 -16.74 4.02 -53.38
N ARG A 462 -17.84 4.07 -52.61
CA ARG A 462 -17.79 3.96 -51.14
C ARG A 462 -17.38 2.56 -50.70
N ALA A 463 -17.94 1.49 -51.22
CA ALA A 463 -17.58 0.13 -50.81
C ALA A 463 -16.10 -0.20 -51.11
N ASP A 464 -15.56 0.18 -52.27
CA ASP A 464 -14.15 -0.06 -52.60
C ASP A 464 -13.22 0.85 -51.76
N GLY A 465 -13.62 2.10 -51.48
CA GLY A 465 -12.85 3.05 -50.65
C GLY A 465 -12.90 2.75 -49.15
N ASP A 466 -14.08 2.42 -48.63
CA ASP A 466 -14.32 2.02 -47.25
C ASP A 466 -13.75 0.62 -46.99
N ALA A 467 -13.81 -0.33 -47.95
CA ALA A 467 -13.15 -1.62 -47.80
C ALA A 467 -11.62 -1.48 -47.81
N ALA A 468 -11.03 -0.59 -48.62
CA ALA A 468 -9.60 -0.31 -48.56
C ALA A 468 -9.20 0.38 -47.25
N THR A 469 -9.95 1.40 -46.82
CA THR A 469 -9.67 2.15 -45.58
C THR A 469 -9.92 1.30 -44.35
N LEU A 470 -10.94 0.43 -44.35
CA LEU A 470 -11.23 -0.52 -43.28
C LEU A 470 -10.25 -1.71 -43.32
N ALA A 471 -9.75 -2.14 -44.48
CA ALA A 471 -8.72 -3.16 -44.56
C ALA A 471 -7.37 -2.65 -44.03
N ASP A 472 -6.96 -1.42 -44.38
CA ASP A 472 -5.75 -0.80 -43.81
C ASP A 472 -5.93 -0.47 -42.32
N ALA A 473 -7.08 0.11 -41.92
CA ALA A 473 -7.35 0.38 -40.51
C ALA A 473 -7.46 -0.92 -39.69
N LYS A 474 -8.05 -1.99 -40.25
CA LYS A 474 -8.11 -3.30 -39.61
C LYS A 474 -6.73 -3.97 -39.62
N ALA A 475 -5.94 -3.93 -40.68
CA ALA A 475 -4.58 -4.48 -40.68
C ALA A 475 -3.68 -3.74 -39.67
N HIS A 476 -3.76 -2.42 -39.61
CA HIS A 476 -2.99 -1.60 -38.68
C HIS A 476 -3.49 -1.72 -37.23
N THR A 477 -4.78 -1.99 -37.02
CA THR A 477 -5.35 -2.28 -35.69
C THR A 477 -5.06 -3.72 -35.28
N ASP A 478 -5.23 -4.71 -36.15
CA ASP A 478 -4.87 -6.13 -35.93
C ASP A 478 -3.38 -6.26 -35.64
N GLN A 479 -2.50 -5.53 -36.36
CA GLN A 479 -1.06 -5.56 -36.11
C GLN A 479 -0.70 -4.86 -34.78
N ARG A 480 -1.38 -3.77 -34.42
CA ARG A 480 -1.23 -3.14 -33.09
C ARG A 480 -1.76 -4.04 -31.98
N VAL A 481 -2.93 -4.64 -32.15
CA VAL A 481 -3.56 -5.56 -31.19
C VAL A 481 -2.74 -6.85 -31.08
N ALA A 482 -2.17 -7.38 -32.16
CA ALA A 482 -1.27 -8.53 -32.10
C ALA A 482 0.06 -8.18 -31.43
N THR A 483 0.64 -7.00 -31.71
CA THR A 483 1.87 -6.54 -31.04
C THR A 483 1.62 -6.27 -29.55
N GLU A 484 0.48 -5.68 -29.20
CA GLU A 484 0.11 -5.36 -27.81
C GLU A 484 -0.42 -6.60 -27.06
N ALA A 485 -1.04 -7.57 -27.75
CA ALA A 485 -1.39 -8.87 -27.19
C ALA A 485 -0.16 -9.76 -27.03
N GLN A 486 0.85 -9.66 -27.90
CA GLN A 486 2.14 -10.33 -27.69
C GLN A 486 2.92 -9.65 -26.56
N ALA A 487 2.95 -8.31 -26.49
CA ALA A 487 3.57 -7.59 -25.38
C ALA A 487 2.85 -7.81 -24.04
N ARG A 488 1.51 -7.95 -24.05
CA ARG A 488 0.74 -8.43 -22.90
C ARG A 488 1.03 -9.90 -22.61
N ALA A 489 1.05 -10.81 -23.59
CA ALA A 489 1.35 -12.21 -23.33
C ALA A 489 2.78 -12.43 -22.82
N ASP A 490 3.78 -11.70 -23.33
CA ASP A 490 5.17 -11.73 -22.88
C ASP A 490 5.31 -11.05 -21.51
N GLY A 491 4.61 -9.92 -21.30
CA GLY A 491 4.55 -9.20 -20.03
C GLY A 491 3.81 -9.96 -18.93
N ASP A 492 2.72 -10.63 -19.25
CA ASP A 492 1.93 -11.52 -18.39
C ASP A 492 2.68 -12.82 -18.15
N ALA A 493 3.41 -13.36 -19.12
CA ALA A 493 4.30 -14.51 -18.91
C ALA A 493 5.49 -14.16 -18.02
N GLN A 494 6.09 -12.97 -18.18
CA GLN A 494 7.14 -12.47 -17.29
C GLN A 494 6.60 -12.11 -15.90
N THR A 495 5.40 -11.54 -15.81
CA THR A 495 4.73 -11.20 -14.55
C THR A 495 4.27 -12.46 -13.84
N LEU A 496 3.75 -13.46 -14.54
CA LEU A 496 3.37 -14.77 -13.98
C LEU A 496 4.60 -15.61 -13.63
N ALA A 497 5.69 -15.53 -14.38
CA ALA A 497 6.96 -16.16 -14.01
C ALA A 497 7.57 -15.49 -12.77
N SER A 498 7.55 -14.15 -12.70
CA SER A 498 8.04 -13.38 -11.55
C SER A 498 7.13 -13.56 -10.34
N ALA A 499 5.81 -13.62 -10.53
CA ALA A 499 4.83 -13.88 -9.47
C ALA A 499 4.86 -15.33 -9.01
N ASN A 500 5.10 -16.31 -9.89
CA ASN A 500 5.35 -17.69 -9.49
C ASN A 500 6.70 -17.82 -8.76
N GLN A 501 7.77 -17.17 -9.21
CA GLN A 501 9.04 -17.15 -8.47
C GLN A 501 8.93 -16.43 -7.14
N HIS A 502 8.19 -15.31 -7.07
CA HIS A 502 7.97 -14.58 -5.82
C HIS A 502 7.03 -15.34 -4.89
N SER A 503 5.98 -15.97 -5.41
CA SER A 503 5.10 -16.84 -4.63
C SER A 503 5.80 -18.11 -4.19
N GLN A 504 6.73 -18.66 -4.98
CA GLN A 504 7.57 -19.79 -4.57
C GLN A 504 8.62 -19.34 -3.53
N GLN A 505 9.21 -18.15 -3.67
CA GLN A 505 10.08 -17.59 -2.63
C GLN A 505 9.31 -17.27 -1.34
N LEU A 506 8.06 -16.81 -1.42
CA LEU A 506 7.19 -16.59 -0.27
C LEU A 506 6.71 -17.91 0.34
N VAL A 507 6.32 -18.90 -0.46
CA VAL A 507 5.94 -20.24 0.01
C VAL A 507 7.15 -20.97 0.58
N ASP A 508 8.35 -20.84 0.02
CA ASP A 508 9.59 -21.41 0.56
C ASP A 508 10.03 -20.65 1.82
N ALA A 509 9.89 -19.33 1.87
CA ALA A 509 10.16 -18.53 3.06
C ALA A 509 9.14 -18.77 4.18
N GLU A 510 7.87 -19.00 3.86
CA GLU A 510 6.81 -19.29 4.81
C GLU A 510 6.80 -20.78 5.21
N ALA A 511 7.17 -21.69 4.32
CA ALA A 511 7.47 -23.08 4.65
C ALA A 511 8.75 -23.18 5.49
N LYS A 512 9.76 -22.34 5.24
CA LYS A 512 10.93 -22.20 6.11
C LYS A 512 10.56 -21.55 7.45
N ALA A 513 9.75 -20.51 7.49
CA ALA A 513 9.30 -19.87 8.73
C ALA A 513 8.38 -20.79 9.54
N ARG A 514 7.54 -21.61 8.88
CA ARG A 514 6.81 -22.71 9.51
C ARG A 514 7.72 -23.83 9.95
N ALA A 515 8.71 -24.25 9.17
CA ALA A 515 9.64 -25.31 9.60
C ALA A 515 10.57 -24.85 10.74
N ASP A 516 11.08 -23.62 10.70
CA ASP A 516 11.86 -23.00 11.77
C ASP A 516 10.97 -22.71 12.99
N GLY A 517 9.71 -22.30 12.78
CA GLY A 517 8.72 -22.05 13.83
C GLY A 517 8.16 -23.31 14.48
N ASP A 518 7.98 -24.39 13.71
CA ASP A 518 7.62 -25.73 14.17
C ASP A 518 8.82 -26.39 14.85
N ALA A 519 10.05 -26.18 14.34
CA ALA A 519 11.27 -26.61 15.02
C ALA A 519 11.49 -25.84 16.33
N ALA A 520 11.21 -24.53 16.37
CA ALA A 520 11.25 -23.72 17.59
C ALA A 520 10.12 -24.13 18.56
N THR A 521 8.90 -24.35 18.08
CA THR A 521 7.76 -24.80 18.90
C THR A 521 7.98 -26.23 19.39
N LEU A 522 8.60 -27.10 18.60
CA LEU A 522 8.99 -28.46 19.01
C LEU A 522 10.20 -28.42 19.94
N ALA A 523 11.14 -27.48 19.78
CA ALA A 523 12.26 -27.28 20.69
C ALA A 523 11.79 -26.70 22.03
N ASP A 524 10.84 -25.76 22.05
CA ASP A 524 10.21 -25.22 23.26
C ASP A 524 9.26 -26.24 23.89
N ALA A 525 8.47 -26.98 23.11
CA ALA A 525 7.65 -28.06 23.64
C ALA A 525 8.51 -29.20 24.19
N LYS A 526 9.65 -29.51 23.55
CA LYS A 526 10.63 -30.46 24.08
C LYS A 526 11.36 -29.88 25.28
N ALA A 527 11.78 -28.63 25.30
CA ALA A 527 12.45 -28.00 26.44
C ALA A 527 11.50 -27.88 27.63
N HIS A 528 10.23 -27.53 27.42
CA HIS A 528 9.19 -27.50 28.45
C HIS A 528 8.80 -28.92 28.90
N THR A 529 8.85 -29.92 28.02
CA THR A 529 8.65 -31.33 28.40
C THR A 529 9.85 -31.88 29.16
N ASP A 530 11.08 -31.61 28.72
CA ASP A 530 12.34 -31.96 29.37
C ASP A 530 12.45 -31.25 30.72
N GLN A 531 12.03 -29.98 30.81
CA GLN A 531 11.98 -29.20 32.05
C GLN A 531 10.89 -29.72 32.98
N ARG A 532 9.69 -30.07 32.48
CA ARG A 532 8.65 -30.75 33.28
C ARG A 532 9.11 -32.13 33.74
N VAL A 533 9.77 -32.90 32.89
CA VAL A 533 10.35 -34.21 33.24
C VAL A 533 11.51 -34.05 34.21
N ALA A 534 12.32 -33.00 34.10
CA ALA A 534 13.39 -32.69 35.05
C ALA A 534 12.83 -32.18 36.39
N THR A 535 11.80 -31.32 36.39
CA THR A 535 11.10 -30.88 37.60
C THR A 535 10.34 -32.04 38.25
N GLU A 536 9.76 -32.94 37.48
CA GLU A 536 9.08 -34.12 38.04
C GLU A 536 10.06 -35.23 38.44
N ALA A 537 11.20 -35.37 37.77
CA ALA A 537 12.29 -36.24 38.20
C ALA A 537 13.00 -35.67 39.43
N GLN A 538 13.13 -34.34 39.54
CA GLN A 538 13.62 -33.67 40.74
C GLN A 538 12.59 -33.79 41.86
N ALA A 539 11.29 -33.61 41.62
CA ALA A 539 10.25 -33.82 42.63
C ALA A 539 10.12 -35.29 43.05
N ARG A 540 10.40 -36.25 42.16
CA ARG A 540 10.58 -37.67 42.52
C ARG A 540 11.87 -37.91 43.28
N ALA A 541 12.99 -37.31 42.89
CA ALA A 541 14.27 -37.45 43.60
C ALA A 541 14.24 -36.80 44.99
N ASP A 542 13.60 -35.64 45.12
CA ASP A 542 13.33 -34.92 46.38
C ASP A 542 12.27 -35.67 47.21
N GLY A 543 11.27 -36.27 46.56
CA GLY A 543 10.25 -37.10 47.20
C GLY A 543 10.80 -38.44 47.69
N ASP A 544 11.67 -39.09 46.92
CA ASP A 544 12.41 -40.29 47.27
C ASP A 544 13.48 -39.97 48.31
N ALA A 545 14.16 -38.82 48.21
CA ALA A 545 15.10 -38.35 49.23
C ALA A 545 14.38 -37.95 50.52
N ALA A 546 13.18 -37.36 50.47
CA ALA A 546 12.36 -37.06 51.64
C ALA A 546 11.73 -38.34 52.24
N THR A 547 11.36 -39.33 51.42
CA THR A 547 10.86 -40.63 51.87
C THR A 547 11.99 -41.46 52.46
N LEU A 548 13.18 -41.46 51.85
CA LEU A 548 14.39 -42.10 52.36
C LEU A 548 14.94 -41.37 53.58
N ALA A 549 14.86 -40.03 53.65
CA ALA A 549 15.22 -39.26 54.84
C ALA A 549 14.19 -39.42 55.96
N SER A 550 12.89 -39.59 55.66
CA SER A 550 11.87 -39.90 56.65
C SER A 550 12.01 -41.35 57.15
N ALA A 551 12.28 -42.31 56.27
CA ALA A 551 12.55 -43.70 56.62
C ALA A 551 13.88 -43.86 57.38
N ASN A 552 14.93 -43.15 56.97
CA ASN A 552 16.19 -43.07 57.72
C ASN A 552 16.01 -42.32 59.03
N GLN A 553 15.28 -41.20 59.10
CA GLN A 553 15.01 -40.53 60.38
C GLN A 553 14.12 -41.35 61.30
N HIS A 554 13.18 -42.16 60.79
CA HIS A 554 12.39 -43.05 61.64
C HIS A 554 13.24 -44.23 62.13
N SER A 555 14.08 -44.78 61.26
CA SER A 555 15.03 -45.86 61.59
C SER A 555 16.16 -45.36 62.51
N GLN A 556 16.62 -44.12 62.34
CA GLN A 556 17.56 -43.43 63.22
C GLN A 556 16.86 -43.01 64.51
N GLN A 557 15.60 -42.59 64.53
CA GLN A 557 14.87 -42.38 65.79
C GLN A 557 14.70 -43.69 66.58
N LEU A 558 14.54 -44.84 65.92
CA LEU A 558 14.53 -46.15 66.58
C LEU A 558 15.92 -46.58 67.05
N VAL A 559 16.95 -46.42 66.21
CA VAL A 559 18.35 -46.72 66.56
C VAL A 559 18.88 -45.74 67.62
N ASP A 560 18.48 -44.48 67.60
CA ASP A 560 18.82 -43.44 68.58
C ASP A 560 17.99 -43.58 69.84
N ALA A 561 16.76 -44.09 69.79
CA ALA A 561 16.02 -44.48 71.01
C ALA A 561 16.65 -45.70 71.67
N GLU A 562 17.10 -46.70 70.90
CA GLU A 562 17.80 -47.87 71.45
C GLU A 562 19.25 -47.56 71.85
N ALA A 563 19.93 -46.67 71.13
CA ALA A 563 21.24 -46.14 71.50
C ALA A 563 21.15 -45.17 72.67
N LYS A 564 20.06 -44.42 72.83
CA LYS A 564 19.76 -43.64 74.04
C LYS A 564 19.45 -44.55 75.23
N ALA A 565 18.72 -45.66 75.03
CA ALA A 565 18.51 -46.66 76.07
C ALA A 565 19.82 -47.35 76.52
N ARG A 566 20.83 -47.47 75.63
CA ARG A 566 22.18 -47.92 75.99
C ARG A 566 23.04 -46.80 76.59
N ALA A 567 23.02 -45.60 76.02
CA ALA A 567 23.80 -44.45 76.45
C ALA A 567 23.33 -43.90 77.80
N ASP A 568 22.03 -43.91 78.12
CA ASP A 568 21.52 -43.55 79.44
C ASP A 568 21.92 -44.58 80.53
N GLY A 569 22.35 -45.80 80.12
CA GLY A 569 22.96 -46.79 81.00
C GLY A 569 24.48 -46.58 81.21
N ASP A 570 25.22 -46.23 80.16
CA ASP A 570 26.69 -46.10 80.21
C ASP A 570 27.17 -44.66 80.58
N ALA A 571 26.42 -43.61 80.25
CA ALA A 571 26.82 -42.21 80.47
C ALA A 571 26.82 -41.81 81.95
N ALA A 572 25.98 -42.46 82.78
CA ALA A 572 25.96 -42.24 84.23
C ALA A 572 27.27 -42.65 84.93
N THR A 573 28.13 -43.44 84.27
CA THR A 573 29.43 -43.88 84.82
C THR A 573 30.63 -43.17 84.18
N LEU A 574 30.44 -42.48 83.03
CA LEU A 574 31.51 -41.80 82.30
C LEU A 574 31.47 -40.26 82.44
N ALA A 575 30.32 -39.68 82.77
CA ALA A 575 30.18 -38.23 82.98
C ALA A 575 30.99 -37.71 84.18
N ASP A 576 30.98 -38.43 85.32
CA ASP A 576 31.78 -38.10 86.51
C ASP A 576 33.30 -38.17 86.24
N ALA A 577 33.74 -39.09 85.38
CA ALA A 577 35.15 -39.24 85.03
C ALA A 577 35.65 -38.14 84.07
N LYS A 578 34.80 -37.65 83.15
CA LYS A 578 35.19 -36.63 82.17
C LYS A 578 35.11 -35.20 82.72
N ALA A 579 34.10 -34.88 83.52
CA ALA A 579 33.93 -33.55 84.12
C ALA A 579 35.15 -33.13 84.97
N HIS A 580 35.75 -34.07 85.68
CA HIS A 580 36.92 -33.81 86.52
C HIS A 580 38.23 -33.60 85.72
N THR A 581 38.27 -34.02 84.45
CA THR A 581 39.45 -33.93 83.57
C THR A 581 39.35 -32.70 82.65
N ASP A 582 38.17 -32.42 82.09
CA ASP A 582 37.95 -31.27 81.21
C ASP A 582 38.06 -29.93 81.97
N GLN A 583 37.68 -29.88 83.26
CA GLN A 583 37.79 -28.65 84.05
C GLN A 583 39.24 -28.28 84.39
N ALA A 584 40.14 -29.27 84.46
CA ALA A 584 41.59 -29.02 84.53
C ALA A 584 42.13 -28.46 83.20
N VAL A 585 41.71 -29.03 82.07
CA VAL A 585 42.12 -28.58 80.72
C VAL A 585 41.59 -27.19 80.38
N ALA A 586 40.38 -26.82 80.84
CA ALA A 586 39.83 -25.48 80.63
C ALA A 586 40.60 -24.40 81.43
N THR A 587 41.05 -24.70 82.66
CA THR A 587 41.89 -23.78 83.45
C THR A 587 43.29 -23.63 82.83
N GLU A 588 43.86 -24.74 82.33
CA GLU A 588 45.13 -24.78 81.60
C GLU A 588 45.07 -24.03 80.25
N ALA A 589 43.93 -24.05 79.55
CA ALA A 589 43.73 -23.33 78.29
C ALA A 589 43.55 -21.82 78.48
N GLN A 590 42.82 -21.39 79.52
CA GLN A 590 42.69 -19.97 79.84
C GLN A 590 44.05 -19.35 80.23
N ALA A 591 44.90 -20.11 80.94
CA ALA A 591 46.27 -19.70 81.26
C ALA A 591 47.20 -19.57 80.03
N ARG A 592 46.88 -20.22 78.90
CA ARG A 592 47.59 -20.01 77.62
C ARG A 592 47.05 -18.81 76.84
N ALA A 593 45.74 -18.57 76.86
CA ALA A 593 45.13 -17.40 76.21
C ALA A 593 45.64 -16.07 76.78
N ASP A 594 45.90 -15.99 78.08
CA ASP A 594 46.49 -14.79 78.71
C ASP A 594 48.00 -14.64 78.44
N GLY A 595 48.68 -15.71 78.01
CA GLY A 595 50.11 -15.71 77.64
C GLY A 595 50.37 -15.23 76.19
N ASP A 596 49.47 -15.56 75.26
CA ASP A 596 49.62 -15.16 73.85
C ASP A 596 49.33 -13.66 73.62
N ALA A 597 48.49 -13.05 74.48
CA ALA A 597 48.26 -11.61 74.49
C ALA A 597 49.49 -10.79 74.96
N GLN A 598 50.37 -11.36 75.79
CA GLN A 598 51.62 -10.71 76.20
C GLN A 598 52.74 -10.90 75.17
N THR A 599 52.76 -12.03 74.47
CA THR A 599 53.86 -12.38 73.55
C THR A 599 53.86 -11.54 72.26
N LEU A 600 52.70 -11.10 71.75
CA LEU A 600 52.64 -10.21 70.58
C LEU A 600 52.97 -8.74 70.91
N ALA A 601 52.86 -8.33 72.18
CA ALA A 601 53.30 -7.00 72.64
C ALA A 601 54.83 -6.93 72.81
N SER A 602 55.49 -8.01 73.22
CA SER A 602 56.95 -8.06 73.39
C SER A 602 57.73 -8.05 72.07
N ALA A 603 57.16 -8.55 70.97
CA ALA A 603 57.84 -8.63 69.68
C ALA A 603 58.07 -7.25 69.01
N ASN A 604 57.24 -6.23 69.32
CA ASN A 604 57.36 -4.90 68.72
C ASN A 604 58.17 -3.91 69.58
N GLN A 605 58.35 -4.16 70.88
CA GLN A 605 59.21 -3.31 71.72
C GLN A 605 60.71 -3.59 71.55
N HIS A 606 61.09 -4.83 71.20
CA HIS A 606 62.52 -5.19 71.12
C HIS A 606 63.24 -4.59 69.90
N SER A 607 62.55 -4.41 68.77
CA SER A 607 63.12 -3.79 67.56
C SER A 607 63.19 -2.26 67.60
N GLN A 608 62.56 -1.62 68.59
CA GLN A 608 62.68 -0.17 68.82
C GLN A 608 63.68 0.15 69.94
N GLN A 609 63.77 -0.69 70.97
CA GLN A 609 64.77 -0.54 72.03
C GLN A 609 66.23 -0.71 71.56
N LEU A 610 66.50 -1.43 70.46
CA LEU A 610 67.85 -1.52 69.88
C LEU A 610 68.24 -0.28 69.04
N VAL A 611 67.28 0.37 68.38
CA VAL A 611 67.54 1.58 67.58
C VAL A 611 67.76 2.79 68.48
N ASP A 612 66.99 2.93 69.57
CA ASP A 612 67.16 4.02 70.53
C ASP A 612 68.38 3.81 71.47
N ALA A 613 68.80 2.56 71.70
CA ALA A 613 70.03 2.27 72.45
C ALA A 613 71.31 2.59 71.66
N GLU A 614 71.34 2.34 70.34
CA GLU A 614 72.51 2.67 69.51
C GLU A 614 72.61 4.20 69.22
N ALA A 615 71.49 4.92 69.25
CA ALA A 615 71.48 6.38 69.23
C ALA A 615 71.99 7.01 70.54
N LYS A 616 71.73 6.39 71.70
CA LYS A 616 72.20 6.90 73.01
C LYS A 616 73.63 6.49 73.36
N ALA A 617 74.11 5.35 72.89
CA ALA A 617 75.49 4.89 73.12
C ALA A 617 76.58 5.68 72.35
N ARG A 618 76.20 6.48 71.35
CA ARG A 618 77.10 7.45 70.67
C ARG A 618 77.08 8.86 71.28
N ALA A 619 76.24 9.11 72.30
CA ALA A 619 76.07 10.45 72.87
C ALA A 619 76.86 10.68 74.17
N ASP A 620 77.08 9.64 74.99
CA ASP A 620 77.70 9.74 76.31
C ASP A 620 78.79 8.64 76.48
N GLY A 621 80.00 8.87 75.95
CA GLY A 621 81.08 7.86 75.97
C GLY A 621 82.51 8.39 75.76
N ASP A 622 82.72 9.29 74.79
CA ASP A 622 84.04 9.91 74.53
C ASP A 622 84.33 11.12 75.45
N ALA A 623 84.07 10.94 76.74
CA ALA A 623 84.33 11.92 77.81
C ALA A 623 85.35 11.39 78.85
N ALA A 624 86.27 10.52 78.41
CA ALA A 624 87.39 10.03 79.21
C ALA A 624 88.78 10.31 78.57
N THR A 625 88.85 11.26 77.63
CA THR A 625 90.12 11.84 77.13
C THR A 625 90.24 13.32 77.54
N LEU A 626 89.85 13.62 78.77
CA LEU A 626 90.06 14.87 79.47
C LEU A 626 91.53 14.97 79.94
N ALA A 627 92.42 15.54 79.13
CA ALA A 627 93.76 15.93 79.62
C ALA A 627 94.42 17.07 78.82
N ASP A 628 94.65 16.90 77.52
CA ASP A 628 95.80 17.56 76.87
C ASP A 628 95.49 18.80 76.00
N ALA A 629 94.24 18.96 75.52
CA ALA A 629 93.93 20.01 74.53
C ALA A 629 93.07 21.19 75.06
N LYS A 630 92.60 21.14 76.31
CA LYS A 630 91.74 22.20 76.90
C LYS A 630 92.37 22.96 78.07
N ALA A 631 93.71 23.06 78.08
CA ALA A 631 94.47 23.86 79.05
C ALA A 631 95.25 25.05 78.42
N HIS A 632 95.27 25.17 77.08
CA HIS A 632 96.09 26.20 76.40
C HIS A 632 95.32 27.42 75.87
N THR A 633 94.00 27.31 75.63
CA THR A 633 93.23 28.39 74.98
C THR A 633 92.78 29.50 75.96
N ASP A 634 92.56 29.15 77.23
CA ASP A 634 92.09 30.09 78.27
C ASP A 634 93.22 30.96 78.86
N GLN A 635 94.47 30.82 78.37
CA GLN A 635 95.60 31.71 78.69
C GLN A 635 96.24 32.39 77.46
N ALA A 636 95.86 32.02 76.22
CA ALA A 636 96.32 32.67 74.99
C ALA A 636 95.54 33.96 74.65
N VAL A 637 94.26 34.03 75.05
CA VAL A 637 93.40 35.22 74.85
C VAL A 637 93.90 36.45 75.61
N ALA A 638 94.75 36.27 76.64
CA ALA A 638 95.36 37.34 77.42
C ALA A 638 96.70 37.87 76.85
N THR A 639 97.19 37.36 75.71
CA THR A 639 98.47 37.79 75.11
C THR A 639 98.35 38.15 73.62
N GLU A 640 97.39 37.58 72.89
CA GLU A 640 97.00 38.03 71.53
C GLU A 640 96.57 39.51 71.50
N ALA A 641 96.10 40.04 72.64
CA ALA A 641 95.72 41.44 72.83
C ALA A 641 96.88 42.45 72.68
N GLN A 642 98.14 42.01 72.73
CA GLN A 642 99.31 42.87 72.57
C GLN A 642 99.95 42.80 71.17
N ALA A 643 99.58 41.81 70.33
CA ALA A 643 100.10 41.64 68.98
C ALA A 643 99.27 42.38 67.89
N ARG A 644 98.06 42.85 68.23
CA ARG A 644 97.24 43.73 67.37
C ARG A 644 97.52 45.24 67.57
N ALA A 645 98.57 45.59 68.32
CA ALA A 645 98.90 46.99 68.62
C ALA A 645 99.91 47.62 67.62
N ASP A 646 100.87 46.85 67.12
CA ASP A 646 101.97 47.35 66.27
C ASP A 646 102.21 46.42 65.06
N GLY A 647 101.42 46.60 64.00
CA GLY A 647 101.59 45.86 62.74
C GLY A 647 100.44 46.03 61.75
N ASP A 648 100.76 46.59 60.58
CA ASP A 648 100.00 46.46 59.32
C ASP A 648 98.62 47.11 59.21
N ALA A 649 98.52 48.36 59.66
CA ALA A 649 97.55 49.34 59.17
C ALA A 649 97.80 49.82 57.71
N ALA A 650 98.36 48.97 56.82
CA ALA A 650 98.89 49.37 55.51
C ALA A 650 98.39 48.58 54.28
N THR A 651 97.74 47.42 54.44
CA THR A 651 97.45 46.52 53.29
C THR A 651 95.96 46.11 53.16
N LEU A 652 95.04 46.83 53.81
CA LEU A 652 93.59 46.58 53.68
C LEU A 652 92.82 47.71 52.97
N ALA A 653 93.46 48.86 52.73
CA ALA A 653 92.82 50.04 52.12
C ALA A 653 92.80 50.05 50.58
N SER A 654 93.60 49.22 49.90
CA SER A 654 93.74 49.25 48.43
C SER A 654 92.95 48.17 47.68
N ALA A 655 92.46 47.13 48.35
CA ALA A 655 91.80 45.98 47.68
C ALA A 655 90.28 46.14 47.57
N ASN A 656 89.65 46.97 48.41
CA ASN A 656 88.18 47.07 48.50
C ASN A 656 87.56 48.18 47.62
N GLN A 657 88.35 49.14 47.13
CA GLN A 657 87.86 50.21 46.25
C GLN A 657 87.76 49.79 44.77
N HIS A 658 88.62 48.87 44.30
CA HIS A 658 88.66 48.49 42.88
C HIS A 658 87.61 47.42 42.52
N SER A 659 87.43 46.41 43.39
CA SER A 659 86.46 45.33 43.16
C SER A 659 85.00 45.79 43.23
N GLN A 660 84.69 46.82 44.02
CA GLN A 660 83.32 47.38 44.08
C GLN A 660 83.03 48.27 42.86
N GLN A 661 83.99 49.08 42.40
CA GLN A 661 83.82 49.87 41.16
C GLN A 661 83.69 49.02 39.90
N LEU A 662 84.37 47.86 39.83
CA LEU A 662 84.22 46.92 38.72
C LEU A 662 82.91 46.14 38.79
N VAL A 663 82.47 45.68 39.97
CA VAL A 663 81.19 44.98 40.12
C VAL A 663 80.01 45.92 39.86
N ASP A 664 80.06 47.18 40.30
CA ASP A 664 78.98 48.16 40.00
C ASP A 664 78.96 48.56 38.52
N ALA A 665 80.13 48.63 37.85
CA ALA A 665 80.22 48.88 36.41
C ALA A 665 79.80 47.67 35.57
N GLU A 666 80.13 46.44 35.98
CA GLU A 666 79.73 45.20 35.30
C GLU A 666 78.25 44.88 35.56
N ALA A 667 77.72 45.19 36.75
CA ALA A 667 76.30 45.14 37.05
C ALA A 667 75.52 46.21 36.28
N LYS A 668 76.07 47.41 36.08
CA LYS A 668 75.47 48.41 35.18
C LYS A 668 75.54 48.00 33.71
N ALA A 669 76.65 47.41 33.26
CA ALA A 669 76.76 46.91 31.89
C ALA A 669 75.83 45.71 31.62
N ARG A 670 75.61 44.83 32.60
CA ARG A 670 74.55 43.81 32.53
C ARG A 670 73.15 44.40 32.69
N ALA A 671 72.91 45.39 33.55
CA ALA A 671 71.59 45.99 33.68
C ALA A 671 71.20 46.81 32.44
N ASP A 672 72.11 47.57 31.85
CA ASP A 672 71.89 48.31 30.61
C ASP A 672 71.86 47.35 29.40
N GLY A 673 72.66 46.28 29.41
CA GLY A 673 72.67 45.24 28.37
C GLY A 673 71.46 44.31 28.40
N ASP A 674 71.00 43.90 29.57
CA ASP A 674 69.79 43.10 29.77
C ASP A 674 68.55 44.00 29.61
N ALA A 675 68.60 45.29 29.98
CA ALA A 675 67.53 46.23 29.64
C ALA A 675 67.48 46.53 28.14
N ALA A 676 68.61 46.58 27.43
CA ALA A 676 68.63 46.68 25.97
C ALA A 676 68.16 45.37 25.29
N THR A 677 68.57 44.21 25.80
CA THR A 677 68.19 42.90 25.25
C THR A 677 66.73 42.55 25.57
N LEU A 678 66.21 42.97 26.73
CA LEU A 678 64.80 42.83 27.12
C LEU A 678 63.92 43.95 26.56
N ALA A 679 64.49 45.12 26.24
CA ALA A 679 63.83 46.11 25.38
C ALA A 679 63.73 45.57 23.95
N ASP A 680 64.80 45.09 23.31
CA ASP A 680 64.72 44.44 21.99
C ASP A 680 63.71 43.27 22.00
N ALA A 681 63.79 42.38 23.00
CA ALA A 681 62.83 41.27 23.14
C ALA A 681 61.38 41.71 23.44
N LYS A 682 61.12 42.99 23.73
CA LYS A 682 59.78 43.56 23.95
C LYS A 682 59.42 44.71 22.98
N VAL A 683 60.34 45.10 22.09
CA VAL A 683 60.22 46.16 21.08
C VAL A 683 60.37 45.60 19.65
N HIS A 684 60.36 44.27 19.49
CA HIS A 684 59.95 43.59 18.25
C HIS A 684 58.44 43.79 17.91
N THR A 685 57.92 44.99 18.13
CA THR A 685 56.62 45.49 17.64
C THR A 685 56.75 46.44 16.44
N GLU A 686 57.98 46.77 15.99
CA GLU A 686 58.21 47.46 14.71
C GLU A 686 59.04 46.62 13.70
N ASP A 687 59.74 45.55 14.11
CA ASP A 687 60.48 44.71 13.16
C ASP A 687 60.56 43.22 13.56
N TYR A 688 60.24 42.35 12.59
CA TYR A 688 60.51 40.89 12.55
C TYR A 688 59.71 39.92 13.42
N SER A 689 58.37 39.97 13.32
CA SER A 689 57.57 38.74 13.30
C SER A 689 57.64 38.06 11.91
N VAL A 690 57.45 36.74 11.89
CA VAL A 690 57.94 35.79 10.86
C VAL A 690 57.45 36.05 9.42
N ALA A 691 56.41 36.85 9.19
CA ALA A 691 55.93 37.21 7.85
C ALA A 691 54.92 38.39 7.81
N ARG A 692 55.42 39.65 7.86
CA ARG A 692 54.67 40.94 7.85
C ARG A 692 53.17 40.90 7.46
N GLY A 693 52.32 40.60 8.44
CA GLY A 693 50.96 41.14 8.52
C GLY A 693 50.99 42.62 8.94
N VAL A 694 49.90 43.34 8.67
CA VAL A 694 49.76 44.78 8.98
C VAL A 694 49.33 44.99 10.43
N GLU A 695 48.43 44.12 10.92
CA GLU A 695 47.84 44.20 12.26
C GLU A 695 47.61 42.78 12.78
N ALA A 696 47.99 42.52 14.03
CA ALA A 696 47.70 41.28 14.75
C ALA A 696 47.14 41.64 16.13
N GLY A 697 45.89 41.27 16.38
CA GLY A 697 45.22 41.39 17.68
C GLY A 697 45.71 40.36 18.70
N ASP A 698 45.12 40.38 19.89
CA ASP A 698 45.56 39.54 21.00
C ASP A 698 45.50 38.03 20.68
N GLY A 699 46.60 37.32 20.95
CA GLY A 699 46.77 35.90 20.65
C GLY A 699 46.63 35.50 19.16
N SER A 700 46.67 36.45 18.22
CA SER A 700 46.45 36.19 16.79
C SER A 700 47.75 35.98 15.99
N VAL A 701 47.62 35.46 14.77
CA VAL A 701 48.75 35.22 13.85
C VAL A 701 48.43 35.75 12.45
N ALA A 702 49.26 36.65 11.92
CA ALA A 702 49.15 37.15 10.55
C ALA A 702 50.42 36.75 9.76
N VAL A 703 50.26 35.98 8.67
CA VAL A 703 51.37 35.42 7.88
C VAL A 703 51.18 35.71 6.40
N GLY A 704 52.04 36.57 5.88
CA GLY A 704 52.12 36.91 4.46
C GLY A 704 51.83 38.39 4.22
N LYS A 705 52.45 38.95 3.18
CA LYS A 705 52.45 40.40 2.90
C LYS A 705 51.04 40.99 2.92
N GLY A 706 50.77 41.89 3.86
CA GLY A 706 49.51 42.62 3.93
C GLY A 706 48.34 41.84 4.53
N SER A 707 48.59 40.68 5.16
CA SER A 707 47.58 40.00 5.99
C SER A 707 47.19 40.82 7.22
N SER A 708 45.97 40.69 7.71
CA SER A 708 45.51 41.34 8.95
C SER A 708 44.65 40.38 9.78
N ALA A 709 45.01 40.19 11.05
CA ALA A 709 44.32 39.30 11.98
C ALA A 709 43.85 40.11 13.20
N THR A 710 42.80 40.92 13.03
CA THR A 710 42.34 41.86 14.06
C THR A 710 41.57 41.19 15.21
N ALA A 711 41.01 40.00 14.98
CA ALA A 711 40.22 39.29 15.98
C ALA A 711 41.07 38.39 16.89
N ALA A 712 40.65 38.29 18.16
CA ALA A 712 41.34 37.51 19.18
C ALA A 712 41.45 36.02 18.81
N GLY A 713 42.63 35.43 18.98
CA GLY A 713 42.90 34.02 18.67
C GLY A 713 42.69 33.63 17.19
N SER A 714 42.66 34.60 16.28
CA SER A 714 42.46 34.35 14.84
C SER A 714 43.78 34.19 14.07
N VAL A 715 43.72 33.58 12.89
CA VAL A 715 44.86 33.38 11.99
C VAL A 715 44.54 33.90 10.60
N ALA A 716 45.26 34.91 10.12
CA ALA A 716 45.21 35.36 8.73
C ALA A 716 46.40 34.77 7.95
N LEU A 717 46.13 33.80 7.08
CA LEU A 717 47.15 33.05 6.33
C LEU A 717 47.11 33.41 4.84
N GLY A 718 48.22 33.91 4.31
CA GLY A 718 48.38 34.36 2.92
C GLY A 718 48.41 35.87 2.76
N ALA A 719 49.00 36.34 1.65
CA ALA A 719 49.08 37.76 1.34
C ALA A 719 47.67 38.39 1.25
N GLY A 720 47.44 39.54 1.91
CA GLY A 720 46.14 40.20 1.89
C GLY A 720 44.97 39.45 2.54
N SER A 721 45.21 38.35 3.26
CA SER A 721 44.15 37.63 3.99
C SER A 721 43.69 38.44 5.22
N VAL A 722 42.39 38.42 5.52
CA VAL A 722 41.78 39.15 6.65
C VAL A 722 41.07 38.17 7.56
N ALA A 723 41.42 38.17 8.85
CA ALA A 723 40.76 37.39 9.90
C ALA A 723 40.14 38.35 10.94
N ASP A 724 38.86 38.65 10.75
CA ASP A 724 38.04 39.58 11.55
C ASP A 724 37.08 38.87 12.51
N ARG A 725 37.10 37.53 12.54
CA ARG A 725 36.27 36.68 13.41
C ARG A 725 37.13 35.93 14.44
N PRO A 726 36.79 35.97 15.74
CA PRO A 726 37.57 35.29 16.79
C PRO A 726 37.68 33.78 16.56
N ASN A 727 38.83 33.19 16.91
CA ASN A 727 39.09 31.75 16.80
C ASN A 727 38.88 31.15 15.38
N THR A 728 39.09 31.94 14.31
CA THR A 728 39.00 31.48 12.92
C THR A 728 40.36 31.45 12.24
N VAL A 729 40.52 30.57 11.24
CA VAL A 729 41.64 30.61 10.28
C VAL A 729 41.10 31.12 8.94
N SER A 730 41.43 32.36 8.60
CA SER A 730 41.09 32.95 7.31
C SER A 730 42.25 32.78 6.32
N VAL A 731 41.92 32.23 5.15
CA VAL A 731 42.86 32.01 4.04
C VAL A 731 42.67 33.00 2.88
N GLY A 732 41.91 34.07 3.10
CA GLY A 732 41.56 35.08 2.10
C GLY A 732 40.90 36.29 2.73
N ALA A 733 40.17 37.06 1.92
CA ALA A 733 39.27 38.11 2.38
C ALA A 733 37.89 37.91 1.74
N ALA A 734 36.84 38.59 2.23
CA ALA A 734 35.52 38.51 1.61
C ALA A 734 35.55 39.01 0.16
N GLY A 735 35.06 38.22 -0.79
CA GLY A 735 35.19 38.46 -2.24
C GLY A 735 36.59 38.19 -2.82
N GLY A 736 37.52 37.71 -2.00
CA GLY A 736 38.89 37.30 -2.33
C GLY A 736 39.24 35.96 -1.67
N GLU A 737 38.26 35.06 -1.60
CA GLU A 737 38.40 33.74 -1.00
C GLU A 737 39.34 32.85 -1.82
N ARG A 738 40.18 32.05 -1.14
CA ARG A 738 41.06 31.08 -1.78
C ARG A 738 40.48 29.68 -1.72
N GLN A 739 40.62 28.93 -2.82
CA GLN A 739 40.26 27.51 -2.84
C GLN A 739 41.27 26.70 -2.06
N ILE A 740 40.81 25.81 -1.16
CA ILE A 740 41.69 24.85 -0.49
C ILE A 740 41.76 23.58 -1.34
N THR A 741 42.98 23.13 -1.64
CA THR A 741 43.30 22.09 -2.63
C THR A 741 44.19 21.00 -2.04
N ASN A 742 44.21 19.83 -2.70
CA ASN A 742 44.85 18.60 -2.21
C ASN A 742 44.34 18.18 -0.81
N VAL A 743 43.04 18.38 -0.58
CA VAL A 743 42.32 17.97 0.63
C VAL A 743 41.85 16.52 0.47
N ARG A 744 42.37 15.63 1.32
CA ARG A 744 41.95 14.23 1.40
C ARG A 744 40.55 14.17 2.00
N ALA A 745 39.78 13.18 1.57
CA ALA A 745 38.45 12.90 2.13
C ALA A 745 38.49 12.84 3.67
N GLY A 746 37.59 13.57 4.32
CA GLY A 746 37.39 13.52 5.76
C GLY A 746 36.86 12.15 6.20
N THR A 747 37.22 11.72 7.41
CA THR A 747 36.84 10.40 7.97
C THR A 747 36.15 10.52 9.34
N VAL A 748 36.30 11.64 10.02
CA VAL A 748 35.68 11.98 11.30
C VAL A 748 34.74 13.18 11.08
N GLY A 749 33.67 13.30 11.87
CA GLY A 749 32.66 14.37 11.73
C GLY A 749 33.22 15.80 11.75
N THR A 750 34.39 16.02 12.35
CA THR A 750 35.09 17.31 12.39
C THR A 750 36.17 17.47 11.30
N ASP A 751 36.26 16.57 10.32
CA ASP A 751 37.15 16.72 9.17
C ASP A 751 36.47 17.56 8.07
N ALA A 752 37.23 18.39 7.37
CA ALA A 752 36.76 19.12 6.19
C ALA A 752 36.32 18.14 5.08
N VAL A 753 35.19 18.45 4.44
CA VAL A 753 34.67 17.68 3.30
C VAL A 753 35.27 18.20 2.00
N ASN A 754 35.69 17.29 1.12
CA ASN A 754 36.09 17.65 -0.24
C ASN A 754 34.92 17.46 -1.24
N LEU A 755 35.04 18.07 -2.43
CA LEU A 755 33.95 18.10 -3.41
C LEU A 755 33.45 16.69 -3.80
N SER A 756 34.33 15.70 -3.92
CA SER A 756 33.93 14.33 -4.29
C SER A 756 33.15 13.62 -3.19
N GLN A 757 33.39 13.94 -1.92
CA GLN A 757 32.55 13.43 -0.82
C GLN A 757 31.15 14.05 -0.83
N MET A 758 31.04 15.37 -0.99
CA MET A 758 29.73 16.03 -1.09
C MET A 758 28.92 15.50 -2.28
N GLN A 759 29.54 15.35 -3.46
CA GLN A 759 28.88 14.78 -4.64
C GLN A 759 28.44 13.31 -4.44
N ALA A 760 29.21 12.51 -3.70
CA ALA A 760 28.84 11.13 -3.37
C ALA A 760 27.67 11.08 -2.37
N ALA A 761 27.64 12.02 -1.42
CA ALA A 761 26.59 12.16 -0.43
C ALA A 761 25.25 12.59 -1.07
N ASP A 762 25.26 13.66 -1.89
CA ASP A 762 24.11 14.11 -2.69
C ASP A 762 23.52 12.96 -3.54
N LEU A 763 24.40 12.18 -4.20
CA LEU A 763 23.99 11.04 -5.02
C LEU A 763 23.38 9.90 -4.19
N GLN A 764 23.93 9.62 -3.01
CA GLN A 764 23.38 8.63 -2.09
C GLN A 764 22.00 9.07 -1.55
N THR A 765 21.85 10.35 -1.19
CA THR A 765 20.60 10.96 -0.75
C THR A 765 19.53 10.89 -1.85
N LEU A 766 19.88 11.27 -3.10
CA LEU A 766 18.99 11.18 -4.26
C LEU A 766 18.54 9.74 -4.54
N ASN A 767 19.47 8.78 -4.58
CA ASN A 767 19.15 7.37 -4.79
C ASN A 767 18.24 6.81 -3.68
N SER A 768 18.48 7.22 -2.43
CA SER A 768 17.66 6.81 -1.28
C SER A 768 16.24 7.39 -1.33
N ALA A 769 16.07 8.61 -1.84
CA ALA A 769 14.78 9.25 -2.04
C ALA A 769 13.99 8.63 -3.21
N ASN A 770 14.67 8.35 -4.33
CA ASN A 770 14.08 7.66 -5.48
C ASN A 770 13.60 6.26 -5.08
N HIS A 771 14.46 5.43 -4.49
CA HIS A 771 14.09 4.09 -4.02
C HIS A 771 12.91 4.11 -3.04
N TYR A 772 12.81 5.13 -2.17
CA TYR A 772 11.67 5.28 -1.28
C TYR A 772 10.36 5.55 -2.05
N THR A 773 10.42 6.42 -3.06
CA THR A 773 9.29 6.76 -3.93
C THR A 773 8.86 5.54 -4.76
N ASP A 774 9.81 4.83 -5.37
CA ASP A 774 9.57 3.60 -6.14
C ASP A 774 8.93 2.51 -5.27
N SER A 775 9.42 2.34 -4.03
CA SER A 775 8.86 1.37 -3.07
C SER A 775 7.42 1.73 -2.68
N ARG A 776 7.12 3.02 -2.48
CA ARG A 776 5.76 3.51 -2.24
C ARG A 776 4.86 3.30 -3.45
N GLU A 777 5.35 3.51 -4.66
CA GLU A 777 4.60 3.30 -5.90
C GLU A 777 4.23 1.83 -6.11
N VAL A 778 5.17 0.91 -5.86
CA VAL A 778 4.92 -0.55 -5.90
C VAL A 778 3.86 -0.97 -4.88
N ALA A 779 3.93 -0.47 -3.65
CA ALA A 779 2.93 -0.76 -2.62
C ALA A 779 1.53 -0.26 -3.04
N ILE A 780 1.41 0.96 -3.55
CA ILE A 780 0.14 1.52 -4.05
C ILE A 780 -0.42 0.69 -5.22
N ARG A 781 0.45 0.20 -6.14
CA ARG A 781 0.02 -0.70 -7.22
C ARG A 781 -0.49 -2.02 -6.67
N GLN A 782 0.17 -2.62 -5.67
CA GLN A 782 -0.28 -3.86 -5.03
C GLN A 782 -1.63 -3.68 -4.32
N ASP A 783 -1.81 -2.59 -3.57
CA ASP A 783 -3.07 -2.27 -2.90
C ASP A 783 -4.22 -2.06 -3.91
N MET A 784 -3.95 -1.40 -5.04
CA MET A 784 -4.91 -1.28 -6.15
C MET A 784 -5.30 -2.65 -6.72
N TYR A 785 -4.34 -3.52 -7.07
CA TYR A 785 -4.65 -4.85 -7.61
C TYR A 785 -5.44 -5.70 -6.61
N ALA A 786 -5.13 -5.63 -5.32
CA ALA A 786 -5.90 -6.30 -4.28
C ALA A 786 -7.33 -5.76 -4.17
N GLY A 787 -7.50 -4.43 -4.25
CA GLY A 787 -8.81 -3.77 -4.28
C GLY A 787 -9.67 -4.17 -5.49
N ASP A 788 -9.09 -4.20 -6.68
CA ASP A 788 -9.75 -4.61 -7.92
C ASP A 788 -10.19 -6.08 -7.85
N VAL A 789 -9.31 -6.98 -7.38
CA VAL A 789 -9.62 -8.41 -7.19
C VAL A 789 -10.73 -8.61 -6.16
N ASN A 790 -10.70 -7.89 -5.03
CA ASN A 790 -11.75 -7.96 -4.01
C ASN A 790 -13.11 -7.46 -4.54
N THR A 791 -13.09 -6.38 -5.34
CA THR A 791 -14.30 -5.82 -5.98
C THR A 791 -14.88 -6.79 -7.01
N LEU A 792 -14.03 -7.38 -7.86
CA LEU A 792 -14.44 -8.38 -8.85
C LEU A 792 -14.99 -9.65 -8.21
N ASN A 793 -14.33 -10.17 -7.16
CA ASN A 793 -14.81 -11.33 -6.41
C ASN A 793 -16.17 -11.05 -5.75
N SER A 794 -16.37 -9.84 -5.21
CA SER A 794 -17.65 -9.43 -4.62
C SER A 794 -18.76 -9.32 -5.67
N ALA A 795 -18.45 -8.79 -6.86
CA ALA A 795 -19.39 -8.69 -7.98
C ALA A 795 -19.77 -10.07 -8.56
N ASN A 796 -18.79 -10.98 -8.70
CA ASN A 796 -19.03 -12.37 -9.08
C ASN A 796 -19.92 -13.05 -8.04
N HIS A 797 -19.57 -12.96 -6.74
CA HIS A 797 -20.37 -13.59 -5.68
C HIS A 797 -21.81 -13.08 -5.61
N TYR A 798 -22.04 -11.78 -5.83
CA TYR A 798 -23.39 -11.22 -5.95
C TYR A 798 -24.13 -11.79 -7.17
N THR A 799 -23.45 -11.93 -8.31
CA THR A 799 -24.02 -12.49 -9.54
C THR A 799 -24.38 -13.97 -9.36
N ASP A 800 -23.47 -14.76 -8.78
CA ASP A 800 -23.68 -16.18 -8.46
C ASP A 800 -24.87 -16.34 -7.50
N GLN A 801 -24.93 -15.57 -6.41
CA GLN A 801 -26.08 -15.57 -5.49
C GLN A 801 -27.41 -15.24 -6.19
N ARG A 802 -27.41 -14.34 -7.18
CA ARG A 802 -28.61 -14.00 -7.96
C ARG A 802 -29.01 -15.11 -8.93
N ILE A 803 -28.04 -15.79 -9.53
CA ILE A 803 -28.28 -16.95 -10.41
C ILE A 803 -28.79 -18.12 -9.57
N ASP A 804 -28.16 -18.46 -8.45
CA ASP A 804 -28.62 -19.50 -7.52
C ASP A 804 -30.06 -19.23 -7.03
N ALA A 805 -30.39 -17.97 -6.69
CA ALA A 805 -31.75 -17.62 -6.30
C ALA A 805 -32.78 -17.80 -7.44
N LEU A 806 -32.38 -17.51 -8.69
CA LEU A 806 -33.22 -17.71 -9.87
C LEU A 806 -33.40 -19.20 -10.19
N ASP A 807 -32.32 -19.99 -10.16
CA ASP A 807 -32.35 -21.44 -10.38
C ASP A 807 -33.19 -22.16 -9.33
N ASN A 808 -33.08 -21.77 -8.05
CA ASN A 808 -33.95 -22.31 -7.00
C ASN A 808 -35.42 -21.95 -7.25
N SER A 809 -35.73 -20.70 -7.60
CA SER A 809 -37.10 -20.27 -7.93
C SER A 809 -37.68 -21.02 -9.14
N PHE A 810 -36.86 -21.27 -10.17
CA PHE A 810 -37.26 -22.02 -11.35
C PHE A 810 -37.48 -23.51 -11.04
N ASN A 811 -36.60 -24.12 -10.24
CA ASN A 811 -36.73 -25.51 -9.80
C ASN A 811 -37.97 -25.70 -8.91
N ASP A 812 -38.28 -24.77 -8.00
CA ASP A 812 -39.50 -24.80 -7.18
C ASP A 812 -40.76 -24.65 -8.04
N ALA A 813 -40.77 -23.75 -9.04
CA ALA A 813 -41.87 -23.60 -9.98
C ALA A 813 -42.09 -24.90 -10.80
N LEU A 814 -41.01 -25.52 -11.28
CA LEU A 814 -41.04 -26.78 -12.03
C LEU A 814 -41.50 -27.95 -11.16
N ALA A 815 -41.02 -28.02 -9.90
CA ALA A 815 -41.46 -29.02 -8.92
C ALA A 815 -42.94 -28.84 -8.55
N GLY A 816 -43.42 -27.60 -8.43
CA GLY A 816 -44.83 -27.26 -8.26
C GLY A 816 -45.70 -27.78 -9.41
N ALA A 817 -45.31 -27.46 -10.65
CA ALA A 817 -45.98 -27.93 -11.86
C ALA A 817 -45.98 -29.47 -11.96
N TYR A 818 -44.84 -30.12 -11.72
CA TYR A 818 -44.73 -31.58 -11.72
C TYR A 818 -45.62 -32.23 -10.65
N ASN A 819 -45.67 -31.67 -9.45
CA ASN A 819 -46.52 -32.17 -8.36
C ASN A 819 -48.02 -31.97 -8.66
N TYR A 820 -48.40 -30.87 -9.30
CA TYR A 820 -49.77 -30.63 -9.76
C TYR A 820 -50.22 -31.73 -10.75
N VAL A 821 -49.48 -31.91 -11.85
CA VAL A 821 -49.78 -32.93 -12.87
C VAL A 821 -49.78 -34.34 -12.28
N ARG A 822 -48.83 -34.64 -11.37
CA ARG A 822 -48.77 -35.93 -10.67
C ARG A 822 -50.01 -36.19 -9.81
N LYS A 823 -50.53 -35.16 -9.12
CA LYS A 823 -51.72 -35.25 -8.26
C LYS A 823 -52.98 -35.48 -9.11
N GLU A 824 -53.16 -34.70 -10.17
CA GLU A 824 -54.27 -34.86 -11.12
C GLU A 824 -54.25 -36.27 -11.77
N THR A 825 -53.09 -36.70 -12.26
CA THR A 825 -52.92 -38.05 -12.83
C THR A 825 -53.19 -39.16 -11.80
N ALA A 826 -52.90 -38.93 -10.51
CA ALA A 826 -53.21 -39.87 -9.44
C ALA A 826 -54.72 -39.93 -9.14
N GLN A 827 -55.41 -38.79 -9.14
CA GLN A 827 -56.87 -38.71 -9.00
C GLN A 827 -57.57 -39.41 -10.17
N MET A 828 -57.20 -39.10 -11.42
CA MET A 828 -57.72 -39.80 -12.60
C MET A 828 -57.50 -41.31 -12.50
N ARG A 829 -56.30 -41.78 -12.15
CA ARG A 829 -56.04 -43.23 -11.96
C ARG A 829 -56.89 -43.86 -10.85
N GLN A 830 -57.25 -43.11 -9.81
CA GLN A 830 -58.14 -43.58 -8.75
C GLN A 830 -59.59 -43.67 -9.23
N GLU A 831 -60.05 -42.69 -10.01
CA GLU A 831 -61.39 -42.69 -10.63
C GLU A 831 -61.54 -43.83 -11.66
N TYR A 832 -60.57 -44.02 -12.57
CA TYR A 832 -60.58 -45.15 -13.51
C TYR A 832 -60.62 -46.52 -12.79
N ARG A 833 -59.89 -46.69 -11.68
CA ARG A 833 -59.97 -47.90 -10.85
C ARG A 833 -61.35 -48.07 -10.21
N ALA A 834 -61.96 -46.98 -9.72
CA ALA A 834 -63.32 -47.01 -9.19
C ALA A 834 -64.33 -47.40 -10.27
N ILE A 835 -64.27 -46.79 -11.46
CA ILE A 835 -65.12 -47.13 -12.62
C ILE A 835 -64.96 -48.62 -12.99
N GLY A 836 -63.72 -49.13 -13.04
CA GLY A 836 -63.46 -50.55 -13.25
C GLY A 836 -64.08 -51.45 -12.18
N ALA A 837 -64.00 -51.05 -10.90
CA ALA A 837 -64.66 -51.76 -9.81
C ALA A 837 -66.19 -51.72 -9.93
N LEU A 838 -66.80 -50.59 -10.33
CA LEU A 838 -68.24 -50.49 -10.62
C LEU A 838 -68.64 -51.42 -11.78
N ALA A 839 -67.84 -51.50 -12.84
CA ALA A 839 -68.09 -52.39 -13.97
C ALA A 839 -68.04 -53.87 -13.53
N MET A 840 -67.06 -54.26 -12.71
CA MET A 840 -67.00 -55.61 -12.14
C MET A 840 -68.18 -55.90 -11.20
N ALA A 841 -68.57 -54.92 -10.36
CA ALA A 841 -69.69 -55.06 -9.44
C ALA A 841 -71.03 -55.22 -10.18
N THR A 842 -71.27 -54.40 -11.22
CA THR A 842 -72.48 -54.52 -12.04
C THR A 842 -72.47 -55.79 -12.88
N ALA A 843 -71.32 -56.23 -13.43
CA ALA A 843 -71.20 -57.47 -14.20
C ALA A 843 -71.45 -58.73 -13.35
N ALA A 844 -71.04 -58.74 -12.08
CA ALA A 844 -71.27 -59.84 -11.15
C ALA A 844 -72.77 -60.12 -10.86
N ILE A 845 -73.66 -59.18 -11.20
CA ILE A 845 -75.11 -59.40 -11.14
C ILE A 845 -75.52 -60.29 -12.32
N GLY A 846 -75.48 -61.61 -12.08
CA GLY A 846 -75.97 -62.62 -13.01
C GLY A 846 -77.48 -62.51 -13.24
N ILE A 847 -77.94 -63.11 -14.35
CA ILE A 847 -79.36 -63.32 -14.64
C ILE A 847 -79.67 -64.76 -14.22
N GLY A 848 -80.57 -64.94 -13.25
CA GLY A 848 -80.87 -66.24 -12.65
C GLY A 848 -81.71 -67.16 -13.55
N PRO A 849 -82.06 -68.37 -13.10
CA PRO A 849 -82.91 -69.28 -13.85
C PRO A 849 -84.27 -68.65 -14.21
N LYS A 850 -84.85 -69.11 -15.34
CA LYS A 850 -86.07 -68.54 -15.93
C LYS A 850 -87.32 -68.91 -15.13
N ASP A 851 -87.88 -67.95 -14.40
CA ASP A 851 -89.24 -67.99 -13.84
C ASP A 851 -90.06 -66.84 -14.44
N LEU A 852 -91.13 -67.16 -15.17
CA LEU A 852 -91.95 -66.16 -15.85
C LEU A 852 -92.70 -65.25 -14.85
N GLY A 853 -92.68 -63.94 -15.10
CA GLY A 853 -93.43 -62.95 -14.33
C GLY A 853 -92.84 -62.56 -12.97
N ARG A 854 -91.65 -63.07 -12.59
CA ARG A 854 -90.96 -62.66 -11.35
C ARG A 854 -89.77 -61.73 -11.63
N SER A 855 -89.70 -60.64 -10.88
CA SER A 855 -88.49 -59.80 -10.81
C SER A 855 -87.46 -60.43 -9.87
N GLN A 856 -86.20 -60.46 -10.31
CA GLN A 856 -85.05 -60.90 -9.52
C GLN A 856 -84.26 -59.68 -9.06
N VAL A 857 -83.93 -59.59 -7.77
CA VAL A 857 -82.98 -58.60 -7.25
C VAL A 857 -81.63 -59.30 -7.05
N GLY A 858 -80.57 -58.74 -7.61
CA GLY A 858 -79.20 -59.21 -7.44
C GLY A 858 -78.29 -58.13 -6.85
N PHE A 859 -77.33 -58.58 -6.06
CA PHE A 859 -76.27 -57.73 -5.49
C PHE A 859 -74.93 -58.21 -6.04
N GLY A 860 -74.08 -57.26 -6.42
CA GLY A 860 -72.75 -57.54 -6.93
C GLY A 860 -71.70 -56.70 -6.21
N MET A 861 -70.53 -57.27 -6.01
CA MET A 861 -69.37 -56.56 -5.46
C MET A 861 -68.20 -56.75 -6.43
N GLY A 862 -67.49 -55.67 -6.70
CA GLY A 862 -66.38 -55.65 -7.64
C GLY A 862 -65.19 -54.95 -7.02
N THR A 863 -63.99 -55.46 -7.32
CA THR A 863 -62.73 -54.86 -6.89
C THR A 863 -61.77 -54.77 -8.07
N VAL A 864 -61.07 -53.64 -8.18
CA VAL A 864 -59.99 -53.44 -9.16
C VAL A 864 -58.83 -52.80 -8.42
N GLN A 865 -57.78 -53.60 -8.21
CA GLN A 865 -56.63 -53.25 -7.37
C GLN A 865 -57.07 -52.76 -5.97
N SER A 866 -56.92 -51.47 -5.67
CA SER A 866 -57.25 -50.86 -4.37
C SER A 866 -58.63 -50.19 -4.32
N ALA A 867 -59.42 -50.26 -5.39
CA ALA A 867 -60.77 -49.70 -5.44
C ALA A 867 -61.82 -50.80 -5.36
N SER A 868 -62.91 -50.52 -4.64
CA SER A 868 -64.04 -51.42 -4.48
C SER A 868 -65.34 -50.72 -4.88
N ALA A 869 -66.33 -51.49 -5.30
CA ALA A 869 -67.66 -50.99 -5.59
C ALA A 869 -68.73 -52.03 -5.22
N MET A 870 -69.94 -51.52 -4.96
CA MET A 870 -71.13 -52.32 -4.74
C MET A 870 -72.18 -51.94 -5.78
N ALA A 871 -72.87 -52.94 -6.31
CA ALA A 871 -73.96 -52.79 -7.25
C ALA A 871 -75.21 -53.51 -6.75
N ILE A 872 -76.37 -52.95 -7.05
CA ILE A 872 -77.68 -53.58 -6.92
C ILE A 872 -78.37 -53.55 -8.29
N GLY A 873 -79.10 -54.60 -8.63
CA GLY A 873 -79.79 -54.68 -9.91
C GLY A 873 -81.10 -55.44 -9.83
N LEU A 874 -82.03 -55.05 -10.70
CA LEU A 874 -83.32 -55.67 -10.91
C LEU A 874 -83.34 -56.26 -12.32
N ASN A 875 -83.48 -57.58 -12.43
CA ASN A 875 -83.72 -58.27 -13.70
C ASN A 875 -85.20 -58.68 -13.74
N HIS A 876 -85.92 -58.38 -14.82
CA HIS A 876 -87.33 -58.73 -14.99
C HIS A 876 -87.58 -59.39 -16.35
N TYR A 877 -88.11 -60.61 -16.32
CA TYR A 877 -88.47 -61.36 -17.52
C TYR A 877 -89.80 -60.87 -18.09
N VAL A 878 -89.75 -60.22 -19.26
CA VAL A 878 -90.94 -59.74 -19.99
C VAL A 878 -91.60 -60.88 -20.77
N ASN A 879 -90.81 -61.85 -21.23
CA ASN A 879 -91.26 -63.12 -21.82
C ASN A 879 -90.12 -64.15 -21.79
N ASP A 880 -90.38 -65.39 -22.22
CA ASP A 880 -89.45 -66.54 -22.27
C ASP A 880 -88.10 -66.26 -22.94
N SER A 881 -88.07 -65.30 -23.87
CA SER A 881 -86.90 -64.91 -24.66
C SER A 881 -86.25 -63.60 -24.21
N THR A 882 -86.97 -62.72 -23.50
CA THR A 882 -86.57 -61.32 -23.29
C THR A 882 -86.56 -60.94 -21.80
N VAL A 883 -85.40 -60.52 -21.31
CA VAL A 883 -85.21 -60.00 -19.94
C VAL A 883 -84.70 -58.57 -19.99
N VAL A 884 -85.29 -57.72 -19.16
CA VAL A 884 -84.91 -56.32 -18.97
C VAL A 884 -84.14 -56.21 -17.66
N THR A 885 -83.00 -55.51 -17.67
CA THR A 885 -82.12 -55.37 -16.50
C THR A 885 -81.85 -53.91 -16.20
N PHE A 886 -82.08 -53.49 -14.97
CA PHE A 886 -81.65 -52.20 -14.42
C PHE A 886 -80.59 -52.45 -13.35
N ARG A 887 -79.47 -51.72 -13.36
CA ARG A 887 -78.41 -51.86 -12.33
C ARG A 887 -77.91 -50.49 -11.91
N GLY A 888 -77.78 -50.25 -10.60
CA GLY A 888 -77.14 -49.07 -10.01
C GLY A 888 -75.94 -49.49 -9.18
N ALA A 889 -74.86 -48.72 -9.22
CA ALA A 889 -73.61 -49.01 -8.52
C ALA A 889 -72.94 -47.76 -7.95
N ILE A 890 -72.24 -47.95 -6.83
CA ILE A 890 -71.50 -46.92 -6.11
C ILE A 890 -70.09 -47.44 -5.77
N GLY A 891 -69.08 -46.60 -6.00
CA GLY A 891 -67.69 -46.90 -5.69
C GLY A 891 -67.25 -46.39 -4.32
N THR A 892 -66.06 -46.78 -3.88
CA THR A 892 -65.42 -46.25 -2.66
C THR A 892 -65.02 -44.76 -2.75
N SER A 893 -65.12 -44.13 -3.92
CA SER A 893 -64.85 -42.70 -4.14
C SER A 893 -66.14 -41.91 -4.32
N LYS A 894 -66.30 -40.80 -3.59
CA LYS A 894 -67.51 -39.93 -3.60
C LYS A 894 -67.94 -39.43 -4.99
N ALA A 895 -67.03 -39.39 -5.97
CA ALA A 895 -67.28 -38.87 -7.32
C ALA A 895 -67.80 -39.91 -8.33
N VAL A 896 -67.86 -41.21 -8.00
CA VAL A 896 -68.16 -42.28 -8.97
C VAL A 896 -69.35 -43.13 -8.53
N SER A 897 -70.50 -42.82 -9.11
CA SER A 897 -71.70 -43.66 -9.17
C SER A 897 -72.07 -43.93 -10.62
N GLY A 898 -72.81 -45.02 -10.89
CA GLY A 898 -73.20 -45.39 -12.24
C GLY A 898 -74.53 -46.13 -12.26
N ALA A 899 -75.30 -45.93 -13.33
CA ALA A 899 -76.51 -46.68 -13.61
C ALA A 899 -76.41 -47.27 -15.02
N SER A 900 -77.02 -48.44 -15.22
CA SER A 900 -77.08 -49.11 -16.51
C SER A 900 -78.44 -49.76 -16.72
N PHE A 901 -78.87 -49.77 -17.98
CA PHE A 901 -80.07 -50.43 -18.47
C PHE A 901 -79.70 -51.35 -19.62
N GLY A 902 -80.35 -52.50 -19.71
CA GLY A 902 -80.11 -53.47 -20.78
C GLY A 902 -81.34 -54.31 -21.07
N VAL A 903 -81.45 -54.76 -22.31
CA VAL A 903 -82.43 -55.75 -22.74
C VAL A 903 -81.67 -56.91 -23.37
N VAL A 904 -81.77 -58.10 -22.79
CA VAL A 904 -81.12 -59.30 -23.29
C VAL A 904 -82.19 -60.20 -23.92
N LYS A 905 -81.98 -60.56 -25.19
CA LYS A 905 -82.85 -61.45 -25.94
C LYS A 905 -82.11 -62.75 -26.27
N GLY A 906 -82.59 -63.86 -25.74
CA GLY A 906 -82.20 -65.22 -26.16
C GLY A 906 -82.93 -65.61 -27.44
N TRP A 907 -82.25 -66.36 -28.30
CA TRP A 907 -82.75 -66.86 -29.59
C TRP A 907 -82.69 -68.39 -29.58
#